data_AF-A0A970PL54-F1
#
_entry.id   AF-A0A970PL54-F1
#
_cell.length_a   1.000
_cell.length_b   1.000
_cell.length_c   1.000
_cell.angle_alpha   90.00
_cell.angle_beta   90.00
_cell.angle_gamma   90.00
#
_symmetry.space_group_name_H-M   'P 1'
#
loop_
_entity.id
_entity.type
_entity.pdbx_description
1 polymer ?
#
loop_
_entity_poly.entity_id
_entity_poly.type
_entity_poly.pdbx_seq_one_letter_code
_entity_poly.pdbx_strand_id
1 'polypeptide(L)'
;MKFNLKRSLALLMALVIWAGVLSIPASADGTLVIGEITVTSRYSSNLRSGPGTNYPVSASANPGQVFQTTGLSGDFYQLLMPDGSFLYLHQNLAAFTAYPNPIPLGGQYTIPVYYRTATGQSLYTAEAGVSVGQNTITANDSLVPGYRLASTRNVYVSVDATGRAFPSGVVFLYEPASSQVTAAPVSATVPVFYKDIYGQVVNSELRTLGLGTHLVRADAGKVPYGYILTGVTDAVVFVSAAGVANPNSVSFVLIQSAQPTPTATPRPSAYATIPVNYRDEFGNSLYSTTQTLGMGYTTVSANDAVVPAGYTLTSSRDVTVYVDNLGNASPSSVVFLYRRPVTAQVQVVYQDAGGGTLFSESRTLSQGSHTITASDSRVPSGYVLASARNVSVNVSAQGTASPSTVVFTYRRPVTANIQVVYKDTAGNTLYTETRTLSQGNNAVTANDGLVPSGYILQGYRSIAVTVNADGSLSQSRVEFTYAPPAPPVTVNIPVVYQDHTGSVLHQTTASVSSASPNTVRADNSMVPSNYVITSPSSVTVRVSPDGTANPAQVVFTYRDRGTIVTIPAIDTYQTLRLQGSHAVYSGPGTHYYLTPRAEVSGGQSRVYGSENGWILMGYGLSGGDYRIGWVPDSALPSGTNVGELVFAYRPAKAVNLVRVYDDPIISPSTVFEIQPGGTFTVLATQRDGYYAYIETEYNGQPYRGFVNQKNIQLQ
;
A
#
# COMPACT_ATOMS: atom_id res chain seq x y z
N MET A 1 -0.34 61.33 -16.47
CA MET A 1 -1.66 60.71 -16.62
C MET A 1 -1.49 59.19 -16.69
N LYS A 2 -1.68 58.50 -15.55
CA LYS A 2 -1.80 57.02 -15.43
C LYS A 2 -2.74 56.79 -14.25
N PHE A 3 -4.03 56.63 -14.53
CA PHE A 3 -5.02 56.38 -13.47
C PHE A 3 -5.11 54.89 -13.19
N ASN A 4 -4.80 54.53 -11.94
CA ASN A 4 -4.71 53.17 -11.43
C ASN A 4 -6.09 52.50 -11.34
N LEU A 5 -6.29 51.47 -12.16
CA LEU A 5 -7.49 50.62 -12.30
C LEU A 5 -7.88 49.82 -11.04
N LYS A 6 -7.15 49.98 -9.92
CA LYS A 6 -7.36 49.22 -8.67
C LYS A 6 -8.23 49.93 -7.63
N ARG A 7 -8.66 51.17 -7.87
CA ARG A 7 -9.55 51.93 -6.96
C ARG A 7 -11.01 52.01 -7.40
N SER A 8 -11.34 51.64 -8.64
CA SER A 8 -12.72 51.61 -9.15
C SER A 8 -13.49 50.32 -8.78
N LEU A 9 -12.81 49.26 -8.35
CA LEU A 9 -13.46 48.00 -7.95
C LEU A 9 -13.96 48.02 -6.50
N ALA A 10 -13.37 48.86 -5.64
CA ALA A 10 -13.79 49.02 -4.24
C ALA A 10 -14.99 49.97 -4.07
N LEU A 11 -15.24 50.86 -5.04
CA LEU A 11 -16.37 51.82 -4.97
C LEU A 11 -17.69 51.24 -5.50
N LEU A 12 -17.66 50.13 -6.25
CA LEU A 12 -18.86 49.39 -6.65
C LEU A 12 -19.36 48.42 -5.56
N MET A 13 -18.57 48.19 -4.50
CA MET A 13 -18.96 47.38 -3.34
C MET A 13 -19.65 48.16 -2.22
N ALA A 14 -19.85 49.48 -2.38
CA ALA A 14 -20.38 50.35 -1.31
C ALA A 14 -21.74 51.02 -1.63
N LEU A 15 -22.41 50.70 -2.75
CA LEU A 15 -23.64 51.39 -3.17
C LEU A 15 -24.89 50.49 -3.30
N VAL A 16 -24.99 49.40 -2.52
CA VAL A 16 -26.24 48.61 -2.41
C VAL A 16 -26.61 48.28 -0.95
N ILE A 17 -26.05 49.00 0.03
CA ILE A 17 -26.50 48.96 1.44
C ILE A 17 -27.25 50.26 1.75
N TRP A 18 -28.34 50.54 1.02
CA TRP A 18 -29.43 51.45 1.46
C TRP A 18 -30.57 51.56 0.42
N ALA A 19 -31.29 50.46 0.20
CA ALA A 19 -32.71 50.46 -0.17
C ALA A 19 -33.22 49.02 -0.04
N GLY A 20 -34.16 48.79 0.87
CA GLY A 20 -34.91 47.53 0.90
C GLY A 20 -35.79 47.41 -0.35
N VAL A 21 -36.06 46.16 -0.73
CA VAL A 21 -36.98 45.69 -1.78
C VAL A 21 -36.31 45.40 -3.15
N LEU A 22 -36.31 44.10 -3.50
CA LEU A 22 -35.93 43.41 -4.74
C LEU A 22 -34.43 43.13 -4.97
N SER A 23 -33.90 42.14 -4.25
CA SER A 23 -32.66 41.44 -4.61
C SER A 23 -32.87 40.66 -5.92
N ILE A 24 -32.58 41.28 -7.06
CA ILE A 24 -32.50 40.58 -8.34
C ILE A 24 -31.35 39.55 -8.29
N PRO A 25 -31.59 38.28 -8.64
CA PRO A 25 -30.53 37.27 -8.66
C PRO A 25 -29.44 37.66 -9.65
N ALA A 26 -28.17 37.44 -9.27
CA ALA A 26 -27.04 37.58 -10.18
C ALA A 26 -27.11 36.55 -11.31
N SER A 27 -26.41 36.80 -12.42
CA SER A 27 -26.27 35.83 -13.52
C SER A 27 -25.64 34.54 -13.00
N ALA A 28 -26.23 33.39 -13.34
CA ALA A 28 -25.69 32.09 -13.00
C ALA A 28 -24.36 31.87 -13.74
N ASP A 29 -23.24 32.05 -13.04
CA ASP A 29 -21.89 31.78 -13.54
C ASP A 29 -21.34 30.42 -13.07
N GLY A 30 -22.11 29.72 -12.22
CA GLY A 30 -21.72 28.41 -11.67
C GLY A 30 -20.57 28.47 -10.67
N THR A 31 -20.19 29.64 -10.16
CA THR A 31 -19.01 29.80 -9.29
C THR A 31 -19.34 30.06 -7.83
N LEU A 32 -20.48 30.68 -7.53
CA LEU A 32 -20.92 31.00 -6.17
C LEU A 32 -22.38 30.56 -5.96
N VAL A 33 -22.70 29.97 -4.81
CA VAL A 33 -24.08 29.83 -4.33
C VAL A 33 -24.50 31.16 -3.71
N ILE A 34 -25.52 31.79 -4.29
CA ILE A 34 -25.94 33.15 -3.92
C ILE A 34 -27.22 33.17 -3.08
N GLY A 35 -27.89 32.03 -2.93
CA GLY A 35 -29.09 31.91 -2.12
C GLY A 35 -29.86 30.61 -2.35
N GLU A 36 -31.12 30.61 -1.93
CA GLU A 36 -32.05 29.48 -2.00
C GLU A 36 -33.28 29.81 -2.85
N ILE A 37 -33.83 28.77 -3.47
CA ILE A 37 -35.03 28.78 -4.29
C ILE A 37 -36.06 27.85 -3.67
N THR A 38 -37.16 28.43 -3.20
CA THR A 38 -38.33 27.69 -2.73
C THR A 38 -39.36 27.58 -3.84
N VAL A 39 -39.81 26.36 -4.16
CA VAL A 39 -40.86 26.13 -5.16
C VAL A 39 -42.21 26.62 -4.62
N THR A 40 -42.82 27.60 -5.29
CA THR A 40 -44.09 28.23 -4.86
C THR A 40 -45.30 27.80 -5.68
N SER A 41 -45.10 26.95 -6.70
CA SER A 41 -46.19 26.43 -7.53
C SER A 41 -47.17 25.58 -6.72
N ARG A 42 -48.45 25.57 -7.09
CA ARG A 42 -49.49 24.73 -6.46
C ARG A 42 -49.36 23.24 -6.81
N TYR A 43 -48.63 22.91 -7.87
CA TYR A 43 -48.39 21.56 -8.38
C TYR A 43 -46.91 21.31 -8.56
N SER A 44 -46.51 20.06 -8.79
CA SER A 44 -45.12 19.70 -9.07
C SER A 44 -44.59 20.41 -10.32
N SER A 45 -43.39 20.99 -10.22
CA SER A 45 -42.74 21.78 -11.26
C SER A 45 -41.64 20.99 -11.97
N ASN A 46 -41.58 21.11 -13.29
CA ASN A 46 -40.55 20.44 -14.09
C ASN A 46 -39.18 21.10 -13.92
N LEU A 47 -38.17 20.31 -13.55
CA LEU A 47 -36.76 20.70 -13.57
C LEU A 47 -36.13 20.25 -14.89
N ARG A 48 -35.48 21.16 -15.59
CA ARG A 48 -34.95 20.93 -16.95
C ARG A 48 -33.43 20.88 -16.95
N SER A 49 -32.85 20.21 -17.94
CA SER A 49 -31.39 20.10 -18.13
C SER A 49 -30.72 21.39 -18.64
N GLY A 50 -31.49 22.40 -19.05
CA GLY A 50 -30.97 23.69 -19.51
C GLY A 50 -31.98 24.83 -19.35
N PRO A 51 -31.53 26.09 -19.50
CA PRO A 51 -32.32 27.30 -19.24
C PRO A 51 -33.28 27.59 -20.41
N GLY A 52 -34.36 26.82 -20.51
CA GLY A 52 -35.37 26.99 -21.56
C GLY A 52 -36.39 25.86 -21.59
N THR A 53 -37.57 26.12 -22.16
CA THR A 53 -38.64 25.11 -22.31
C THR A 53 -38.35 24.05 -23.38
N ASN A 54 -37.37 24.31 -24.26
CA ASN A 54 -36.86 23.40 -25.28
C ASN A 54 -35.90 22.32 -24.74
N TYR A 55 -35.41 22.46 -23.50
CA TYR A 55 -34.57 21.45 -22.86
C TYR A 55 -35.42 20.33 -22.23
N PRO A 56 -34.96 19.07 -22.28
CA PRO A 56 -35.72 17.95 -21.73
C PRO A 56 -35.89 18.10 -20.22
N VAL A 57 -37.08 17.70 -19.74
CA VAL A 57 -37.38 17.57 -18.31
C VAL A 57 -36.53 16.43 -17.77
N SER A 58 -35.72 16.73 -16.77
CA SER A 58 -34.76 15.79 -16.17
C SER A 58 -35.16 15.39 -14.75
N ALA A 59 -35.98 16.19 -14.07
CA ALA A 59 -36.59 15.86 -12.78
C ALA A 59 -37.88 16.66 -12.54
N SER A 60 -38.54 16.43 -11.40
CA SER A 60 -39.70 17.19 -10.92
C SER A 60 -39.46 17.66 -9.49
N ALA A 61 -39.96 18.83 -9.15
CA ALA A 61 -39.86 19.43 -7.82
C ALA A 61 -41.23 19.67 -7.20
N ASN A 62 -41.41 19.32 -5.93
CA ASN A 62 -42.68 19.46 -5.23
C ASN A 62 -42.88 20.88 -4.67
N PRO A 63 -44.14 21.33 -4.50
CA PRO A 63 -44.44 22.59 -3.80
C PRO A 63 -43.76 22.66 -2.42
N GLY A 64 -43.09 23.77 -2.12
CA GLY A 64 -42.37 24.01 -0.87
C GLY A 64 -40.95 23.43 -0.82
N GLN A 65 -40.51 22.68 -1.84
CA GLN A 65 -39.14 22.16 -1.90
C GLN A 65 -38.14 23.29 -2.11
N VAL A 66 -37.00 23.22 -1.42
CA VAL A 66 -35.94 24.25 -1.43
C VAL A 66 -34.69 23.71 -2.10
N PHE A 67 -34.07 24.53 -2.97
CA PHE A 67 -32.82 24.22 -3.66
C PHE A 67 -31.84 25.37 -3.51
N GLN A 68 -30.55 25.07 -3.49
CA GLN A 68 -29.52 26.11 -3.59
C GLN A 68 -29.42 26.59 -5.05
N THR A 69 -29.18 27.89 -5.24
CA THR A 69 -29.02 28.49 -6.56
C THR A 69 -27.71 29.25 -6.69
N THR A 70 -27.10 29.12 -7.86
CA THR A 70 -25.94 29.92 -8.28
C THR A 70 -26.36 31.20 -9.00
N GLY A 71 -27.64 31.34 -9.35
CA GLY A 71 -28.19 32.53 -9.99
C GLY A 71 -29.26 32.26 -11.03
N LEU A 72 -29.57 33.27 -11.83
CA LEU A 72 -30.47 33.19 -12.98
C LEU A 72 -29.68 33.02 -14.29
N SER A 73 -30.13 32.10 -15.13
CA SER A 73 -29.73 31.97 -16.53
C SER A 73 -30.97 32.18 -17.41
N GLY A 74 -31.11 33.38 -17.96
CA GLY A 74 -32.37 33.82 -18.57
C GLY A 74 -33.50 33.88 -17.53
N ASP A 75 -34.67 33.30 -17.86
CA ASP A 75 -35.83 33.21 -16.96
C ASP A 75 -35.79 31.99 -16.02
N PHE A 76 -34.65 31.30 -15.92
CA PHE A 76 -34.51 30.04 -15.17
C PHE A 76 -33.44 30.13 -14.09
N TYR A 77 -33.76 29.72 -12.88
CA TYR A 77 -32.80 29.52 -11.80
C TYR A 77 -31.94 28.29 -12.04
N GLN A 78 -30.62 28.43 -11.93
CA GLN A 78 -29.68 27.31 -11.97
C GLN A 78 -29.59 26.70 -10.57
N LEU A 79 -30.26 25.56 -10.38
CA LEU A 79 -30.36 24.85 -9.12
C LEU A 79 -29.24 23.82 -8.98
N LEU A 80 -28.55 23.83 -7.85
CA LEU A 80 -27.53 22.83 -7.50
C LEU A 80 -28.21 21.56 -7.00
N MET A 81 -27.94 20.44 -7.67
CA MET A 81 -28.42 19.11 -7.28
C MET A 81 -27.44 18.42 -6.31
N PRO A 82 -27.90 17.43 -5.51
CA PRO A 82 -27.04 16.71 -4.56
C PRO A 82 -25.84 15.99 -5.19
N ASP A 83 -25.93 15.64 -6.47
CA ASP A 83 -24.85 15.01 -7.24
C ASP A 83 -23.84 16.03 -7.82
N GLY A 84 -24.00 17.31 -7.49
CA GLY A 84 -23.18 18.41 -7.99
C GLY A 84 -23.55 18.88 -9.39
N SER A 85 -24.56 18.29 -10.03
CA SER A 85 -25.08 18.74 -11.33
C SER A 85 -26.02 19.94 -11.18
N PHE A 86 -26.35 20.57 -12.31
CA PHE A 86 -27.28 21.69 -12.36
C PHE A 86 -28.56 21.35 -13.11
N LEU A 87 -29.70 21.68 -12.52
CA LEU A 87 -31.01 21.67 -13.19
C LEU A 87 -31.64 23.05 -13.12
N TYR A 88 -32.61 23.31 -13.99
CA TYR A 88 -33.16 24.64 -14.20
C TYR A 88 -34.66 24.68 -13.90
N LEU A 89 -35.07 25.68 -13.12
CA LEU A 89 -36.47 25.94 -12.76
C LEU A 89 -36.88 27.35 -13.19
N HIS A 90 -38.03 27.46 -13.85
CA HIS A 90 -38.54 28.75 -14.32
C HIS A 90 -38.88 29.67 -13.15
N GLN A 91 -38.47 30.94 -13.22
CA GLN A 91 -38.55 31.88 -12.09
C GLN A 91 -39.96 32.11 -11.53
N ASN A 92 -41.01 32.06 -12.38
CA ASN A 92 -42.40 32.24 -11.94
C ASN A 92 -42.95 31.10 -11.06
N LEU A 93 -42.21 30.01 -10.91
CA LEU A 93 -42.59 28.85 -10.10
C LEU A 93 -41.85 28.81 -8.75
N ALA A 94 -41.11 29.87 -8.45
CA ALA A 94 -40.12 29.90 -7.38
C ALA A 94 -40.08 31.25 -6.64
N ALA A 95 -39.71 31.22 -5.36
CA ALA A 95 -39.31 32.39 -4.59
C ALA A 95 -37.82 32.29 -4.24
N PHE A 96 -37.09 33.40 -4.40
CA PHE A 96 -35.66 33.48 -4.11
C PHE A 96 -35.39 34.15 -2.78
N THR A 97 -34.51 33.54 -1.98
CA THR A 97 -33.99 34.08 -0.73
C THR A 97 -32.47 34.19 -0.85
N ALA A 98 -31.95 35.42 -0.87
CA ALA A 98 -30.51 35.65 -1.00
C ALA A 98 -29.77 35.29 0.30
N TYR A 99 -28.57 34.72 0.14
CA TYR A 99 -27.64 34.62 1.26
C TYR A 99 -26.95 35.97 1.49
N PRO A 100 -26.74 36.39 2.76
CA PRO A 100 -26.07 37.65 3.08
C PRO A 100 -24.60 37.68 2.63
N ASN A 101 -23.97 36.50 2.50
CA ASN A 101 -22.63 36.34 1.93
C ASN A 101 -22.66 35.18 0.91
N PRO A 102 -22.37 35.42 -0.39
CA PRO A 102 -22.26 34.35 -1.38
C PRO A 102 -21.18 33.32 -1.04
N ILE A 103 -21.50 32.03 -1.22
CA ILE A 103 -20.65 30.91 -0.82
C ILE A 103 -19.93 30.36 -2.07
N PRO A 104 -18.60 30.23 -2.09
CA PRO A 104 -17.89 29.60 -3.21
C PRO A 104 -18.37 28.16 -3.45
N LEU A 105 -18.69 27.84 -4.71
CA LEU A 105 -19.05 26.49 -5.12
C LEU A 105 -17.79 25.62 -5.04
N GLY A 106 -17.60 24.93 -3.91
CA GLY A 106 -16.41 24.12 -3.62
C GLY A 106 -15.72 24.32 -2.26
N GLY A 107 -16.41 24.79 -1.22
CA GLY A 107 -15.88 24.79 0.15
C GLY A 107 -15.61 23.36 0.66
N GLN A 108 -14.41 22.83 0.41
CA GLN A 108 -13.96 21.53 0.91
C GLN A 108 -13.55 21.62 2.38
N TYR A 109 -14.24 20.87 3.24
CA TYR A 109 -13.77 20.46 4.56
C TYR A 109 -13.09 19.10 4.44
N THR A 110 -12.20 18.72 5.36
CA THR A 110 -11.59 17.38 5.35
C THR A 110 -11.96 16.61 6.61
N ILE A 111 -12.15 15.30 6.47
CA ILE A 111 -12.34 14.38 7.60
C ILE A 111 -11.34 13.23 7.51
N PRO A 112 -10.85 12.72 8.66
CA PRO A 112 -9.99 11.55 8.69
C PRO A 112 -10.77 10.27 8.39
N VAL A 113 -10.20 9.42 7.55
CA VAL A 113 -10.68 8.09 7.16
C VAL A 113 -9.68 7.04 7.61
N TYR A 114 -10.06 6.24 8.59
CA TYR A 114 -9.22 5.21 9.18
C TYR A 114 -9.50 3.84 8.55
N TYR A 115 -8.45 3.18 8.10
CA TYR A 115 -8.46 1.79 7.64
C TYR A 115 -7.86 0.96 8.77
N ARG A 116 -8.65 0.10 9.41
CA ARG A 116 -8.22 -0.63 10.61
C ARG A 116 -8.64 -2.10 10.56
N THR A 117 -7.98 -2.95 11.32
CA THR A 117 -8.45 -4.32 11.54
C THR A 117 -9.59 -4.36 12.55
N ALA A 118 -10.36 -5.45 12.56
CA ALA A 118 -11.38 -5.70 13.59
C ALA A 118 -10.80 -5.78 15.02
N THR A 119 -9.50 -6.06 15.16
CA THR A 119 -8.76 -6.05 16.44
C THR A 119 -8.28 -4.66 16.86
N GLY A 120 -8.56 -3.62 16.07
CA GLY A 120 -8.21 -2.23 16.36
C GLY A 120 -6.84 -1.78 15.85
N GLN A 121 -6.09 -2.64 15.14
CA GLN A 121 -4.81 -2.27 14.55
C GLN A 121 -5.03 -1.27 13.40
N SER A 122 -4.31 -0.15 13.42
CA SER A 122 -4.35 0.82 12.33
C SER A 122 -3.55 0.31 11.13
N LEU A 123 -4.18 0.23 9.96
CA LEU A 123 -3.55 -0.17 8.70
C LEU A 123 -3.15 1.05 7.88
N TYR A 124 -4.05 2.04 7.77
CA TYR A 124 -3.81 3.28 7.03
C TYR A 124 -4.75 4.40 7.52
N THR A 125 -4.35 5.66 7.38
CA THR A 125 -5.22 6.82 7.64
C THR A 125 -5.14 7.74 6.43
N ALA A 126 -6.28 8.09 5.85
CA ALA A 126 -6.40 9.02 4.73
C ALA A 126 -7.23 10.23 5.14
N GLU A 127 -7.12 11.34 4.42
CA GLU A 127 -8.01 12.49 4.56
C GLU A 127 -8.98 12.52 3.37
N ALA A 128 -10.28 12.68 3.64
CA ALA A 128 -11.30 12.77 2.60
C ALA A 128 -11.90 14.18 2.57
N GLY A 129 -11.91 14.80 1.38
CA GLY A 129 -12.59 16.07 1.14
C GLY A 129 -14.12 15.87 1.13
N VAL A 130 -14.83 16.72 1.87
CA VAL A 130 -16.29 16.73 2.02
C VAL A 130 -16.84 18.15 1.85
N SER A 131 -18.04 18.26 1.31
CA SER A 131 -18.76 19.53 1.12
C SER A 131 -19.90 19.66 2.13
N VAL A 132 -20.42 20.86 2.38
CA VAL A 132 -21.64 21.03 3.20
C VAL A 132 -22.79 20.19 2.62
N GLY A 133 -23.52 19.48 3.47
CA GLY A 133 -24.56 18.52 3.09
C GLY A 133 -24.13 17.06 3.23
N GLN A 134 -24.83 16.15 2.57
CA GLN A 134 -24.56 14.72 2.66
C GLN A 134 -23.47 14.30 1.66
N ASN A 135 -22.40 13.68 2.18
CA ASN A 135 -21.26 13.17 1.41
C ASN A 135 -21.24 11.65 1.50
N THR A 136 -20.73 10.99 0.46
CA THR A 136 -20.51 9.54 0.47
C THR A 136 -19.01 9.27 0.44
N ILE A 137 -18.49 8.65 1.48
CA ILE A 137 -17.10 8.20 1.56
C ILE A 137 -17.05 6.72 1.20
N THR A 138 -16.25 6.36 0.20
CA THR A 138 -16.09 4.99 -0.27
C THR A 138 -14.73 4.43 0.12
N ALA A 139 -14.71 3.18 0.61
CA ALA A 139 -13.50 2.48 0.99
C ALA A 139 -12.58 2.24 -0.22
N ASN A 140 -11.31 2.62 -0.09
CA ASN A 140 -10.30 2.36 -1.11
C ASN A 140 -9.37 1.20 -0.73
N ASP A 141 -9.64 0.01 -1.27
CA ASP A 141 -8.87 -1.22 -0.97
C ASP A 141 -7.40 -1.12 -1.41
N SER A 142 -7.07 -0.25 -2.38
CA SER A 142 -5.68 -0.11 -2.84
C SER A 142 -4.75 0.44 -1.76
N LEU A 143 -5.30 1.06 -0.70
CA LEU A 143 -4.54 1.63 0.41
C LEU A 143 -4.13 0.57 1.46
N VAL A 144 -4.69 -0.64 1.40
CA VAL A 144 -4.42 -1.72 2.36
C VAL A 144 -4.23 -3.08 1.66
N PRO A 145 -3.15 -3.23 0.87
CA PRO A 145 -2.87 -4.47 0.14
C PRO A 145 -2.69 -5.66 1.10
N GLY A 146 -3.27 -6.82 0.74
CA GLY A 146 -3.25 -8.03 1.56
C GLY A 146 -4.42 -8.16 2.54
N TYR A 147 -5.32 -7.17 2.57
CA TYR A 147 -6.54 -7.18 3.37
C TYR A 147 -7.78 -7.04 2.47
N ARG A 148 -8.92 -7.59 2.90
CA ARG A 148 -10.23 -7.39 2.26
C ARG A 148 -11.16 -6.61 3.17
N LEU A 149 -12.04 -5.80 2.58
CA LEU A 149 -13.00 -4.98 3.32
C LEU A 149 -14.01 -5.88 4.06
N ALA A 150 -14.14 -5.66 5.36
CA ALA A 150 -15.08 -6.35 6.24
C ALA A 150 -16.29 -5.48 6.64
N SER A 151 -16.17 -4.14 6.61
CA SER A 151 -17.29 -3.21 6.87
C SER A 151 -18.07 -2.85 5.60
N THR A 152 -19.10 -1.99 5.72
CA THR A 152 -19.76 -1.41 4.54
C THR A 152 -18.77 -0.61 3.70
N ARG A 153 -18.92 -0.68 2.37
CA ARG A 153 -18.04 0.01 1.42
C ARG A 153 -18.28 1.52 1.36
N ASN A 154 -19.48 1.97 1.68
CA ASN A 154 -19.85 3.38 1.68
C ASN A 154 -20.30 3.81 3.08
N VAL A 155 -19.88 5.00 3.51
CA VAL A 155 -20.31 5.66 4.75
C VAL A 155 -20.77 7.07 4.40
N TYR A 156 -21.96 7.45 4.88
CA TYR A 156 -22.48 8.79 4.67
C TYR A 156 -22.01 9.74 5.77
N VAL A 157 -21.59 10.93 5.36
CA VAL A 157 -21.13 11.99 6.27
C VAL A 157 -21.90 13.25 5.99
N SER A 158 -22.64 13.74 6.98
CA SER A 158 -23.34 15.02 6.89
C SER A 158 -22.43 16.12 7.40
N VAL A 159 -22.25 17.19 6.63
CA VAL A 159 -21.45 18.36 7.02
C VAL A 159 -22.37 19.55 7.15
N ASP A 160 -22.39 20.21 8.31
CA ASP A 160 -23.21 21.40 8.50
C ASP A 160 -22.64 22.63 7.78
N ALA A 161 -23.40 23.72 7.75
CA ALA A 161 -23.00 24.98 7.11
C ALA A 161 -21.76 25.64 7.73
N THR A 162 -21.27 25.15 8.87
CA THR A 162 -20.06 25.62 9.55
C THR A 162 -18.85 24.70 9.35
N GLY A 163 -19.02 23.57 8.65
CA GLY A 163 -17.96 22.60 8.38
C GLY A 163 -17.85 21.46 9.37
N ARG A 164 -18.79 21.31 10.31
CA ARG A 164 -18.75 20.21 11.27
C ARG A 164 -19.35 18.97 10.63
N ALA A 165 -18.53 17.94 10.48
CA ALA A 165 -18.91 16.65 9.96
C ALA A 165 -19.48 15.73 11.06
N PHE A 166 -20.58 15.05 10.75
CA PHE A 166 -21.14 13.96 11.53
C PHE A 166 -21.30 12.71 10.64
N PRO A 167 -20.55 11.62 10.93
CA PRO A 167 -19.50 11.52 11.94
C PRO A 167 -18.28 12.41 11.62
N SER A 168 -17.50 12.78 12.63
CA SER A 168 -16.29 13.62 12.48
C SER A 168 -15.08 12.86 11.90
N GLY A 169 -15.26 11.59 11.56
CA GLY A 169 -14.31 10.72 10.88
C GLY A 169 -14.98 9.40 10.48
N VAL A 170 -14.42 8.72 9.49
CA VAL A 170 -14.95 7.45 8.96
C VAL A 170 -13.97 6.32 9.27
N VAL A 171 -14.48 5.14 9.60
CA VAL A 171 -13.65 3.95 9.81
C VAL A 171 -14.11 2.84 8.87
N PHE A 172 -13.18 2.31 8.08
CA PHE A 172 -13.35 1.08 7.31
C PHE A 172 -12.59 -0.06 7.98
N LEU A 173 -13.29 -1.16 8.23
CA LEU A 173 -12.70 -2.35 8.85
C LEU A 173 -12.26 -3.33 7.77
N TYR A 174 -11.07 -3.87 7.95
CA TYR A 174 -10.41 -4.78 7.02
C TYR A 174 -9.92 -6.03 7.75
N GLU A 175 -9.90 -7.16 7.06
CA GLU A 175 -9.37 -8.43 7.59
C GLU A 175 -8.32 -9.02 6.64
N PRO A 176 -7.31 -9.76 7.15
CA PRO A 176 -6.32 -10.40 6.30
C PRO A 176 -6.99 -11.28 5.25
N ALA A 177 -6.54 -11.19 4.01
CA ALA A 177 -7.02 -12.03 2.91
C ALA A 177 -6.43 -13.46 3.04
N SER A 178 -6.77 -14.18 4.11
CA SER A 178 -6.45 -15.60 4.24
C SER A 178 -7.47 -16.46 3.49
N SER A 179 -6.99 -17.59 2.95
CA SER A 179 -7.80 -18.63 2.32
C SER A 179 -8.84 -19.15 3.31
N GLN A 180 -10.11 -19.18 2.88
CA GLN A 180 -11.29 -19.47 3.69
C GLN A 180 -11.25 -20.86 4.35
N VAL A 181 -11.66 -20.91 5.62
CA VAL A 181 -12.47 -22.00 6.17
C VAL A 181 -13.81 -21.38 6.57
N THR A 182 -14.91 -21.98 6.10
CA THR A 182 -16.29 -21.56 6.32
C THR A 182 -16.63 -21.63 7.82
N ALA A 183 -16.66 -20.48 8.50
CA ALA A 183 -17.17 -20.38 9.87
C ALA A 183 -18.71 -20.41 9.88
N ALA A 184 -19.28 -21.03 10.92
CA ALA A 184 -20.73 -21.13 11.14
C ALA A 184 -21.40 -19.75 11.21
N PRO A 185 -22.69 -19.61 10.80
CA PRO A 185 -23.38 -18.33 10.79
C PRO A 185 -23.44 -17.72 12.20
N VAL A 186 -22.88 -16.52 12.35
CA VAL A 186 -22.91 -15.76 13.61
C VAL A 186 -24.26 -15.04 13.70
N SER A 187 -25.02 -15.35 14.76
CA SER A 187 -26.30 -14.70 15.10
C SER A 187 -26.38 -14.41 16.60
N ALA A 188 -27.10 -13.35 16.96
CA ALA A 188 -27.39 -13.00 18.35
C ALA A 188 -28.91 -13.06 18.62
N THR A 189 -29.30 -13.58 19.78
CA THR A 189 -30.70 -13.57 20.24
C THR A 189 -30.94 -12.34 21.10
N VAL A 190 -31.85 -11.48 20.68
CA VAL A 190 -32.15 -10.18 21.32
C VAL A 190 -33.56 -10.23 21.91
N PRO A 191 -33.72 -10.11 23.25
CA PRO A 191 -35.02 -9.97 23.86
C PRO A 191 -35.65 -8.61 23.56
N VAL A 192 -36.92 -8.64 23.19
CA VAL A 192 -37.78 -7.48 22.96
C VAL A 192 -38.86 -7.47 24.04
N PHE A 193 -38.92 -6.41 24.83
CA PHE A 193 -39.85 -6.26 25.94
C PHE A 193 -40.97 -5.26 25.60
N TYR A 194 -42.20 -5.58 25.96
CA TYR A 194 -43.33 -4.66 25.94
C TYR A 194 -43.63 -4.27 27.39
N LYS A 195 -43.32 -3.03 27.75
CA LYS A 195 -43.39 -2.53 29.13
C LYS A 195 -44.50 -1.51 29.28
N ASP A 196 -45.15 -1.45 30.43
CA ASP A 196 -46.06 -0.33 30.73
C ASP A 196 -45.27 0.96 31.04
N ILE A 197 -46.00 2.06 31.26
CA ILE A 197 -45.41 3.36 31.65
C ILE A 197 -44.71 3.35 33.01
N TYR A 198 -44.88 2.30 33.82
CA TYR A 198 -44.22 2.12 35.10
C TYR A 198 -42.97 1.21 34.99
N GLY A 199 -42.64 0.75 33.77
CA GLY A 199 -41.48 -0.07 33.46
C GLY A 199 -41.68 -1.58 33.69
N GLN A 200 -42.89 -2.02 34.03
CA GLN A 200 -43.21 -3.43 34.23
C GLN A 200 -43.37 -4.14 32.88
N VAL A 201 -42.74 -5.30 32.71
CA VAL A 201 -42.86 -6.10 31.49
C VAL A 201 -44.25 -6.74 31.43
N VAL A 202 -45.07 -6.31 30.47
CA VAL A 202 -46.42 -6.83 30.20
C VAL A 202 -46.36 -8.02 29.24
N ASN A 203 -45.43 -8.00 28.27
CA ASN A 203 -45.15 -9.12 27.38
C ASN A 203 -43.69 -9.09 26.88
N SER A 204 -43.16 -10.21 26.37
CA SER A 204 -41.81 -10.24 25.80
C SER A 204 -41.67 -11.26 24.66
N GLU A 205 -40.70 -11.07 23.79
CA GLU A 205 -40.33 -12.00 22.73
C GLU A 205 -38.81 -12.07 22.52
N LEU A 206 -38.33 -13.12 21.87
CA LEU A 206 -36.92 -13.27 21.47
C LEU A 206 -36.81 -13.13 19.95
N ARG A 207 -35.88 -12.30 19.48
CA ARG A 207 -35.60 -12.12 18.05
C ARG A 207 -34.17 -12.53 17.73
N THR A 208 -33.99 -13.46 16.80
CA THR A 208 -32.66 -13.87 16.33
C THR A 208 -32.24 -12.98 15.18
N LEU A 209 -31.10 -12.30 15.34
CA LEU A 209 -30.55 -11.36 14.38
C LEU A 209 -29.21 -11.89 13.86
N GLY A 210 -29.02 -11.91 12.55
CA GLY A 210 -27.73 -12.28 11.94
C GLY A 210 -26.67 -11.19 12.11
N LEU A 211 -25.44 -11.42 11.65
CA LEU A 211 -24.38 -10.40 11.60
C LEU A 211 -24.87 -9.09 10.94
N GLY A 212 -24.53 -7.94 11.53
CA GLY A 212 -24.80 -6.62 10.94
C GLY A 212 -25.93 -5.85 11.62
N THR A 213 -26.42 -4.80 10.95
CA THR A 213 -27.43 -3.87 11.50
C THR A 213 -28.84 -4.30 11.12
N HIS A 214 -29.74 -4.36 12.10
CA HIS A 214 -31.13 -4.76 11.93
C HIS A 214 -32.08 -3.73 12.53
N LEU A 215 -33.20 -3.47 11.85
CA LEU A 215 -34.28 -2.65 12.38
C LEU A 215 -35.33 -3.55 13.04
N VAL A 216 -35.43 -3.49 14.37
CA VAL A 216 -36.38 -4.25 15.17
C VAL A 216 -37.65 -3.43 15.36
N ARG A 217 -38.74 -3.82 14.70
CA ARG A 217 -40.08 -3.20 14.88
C ARG A 217 -40.92 -3.92 15.93
N ALA A 218 -41.75 -3.17 16.65
CA ALA A 218 -42.76 -3.66 17.57
C ALA A 218 -43.82 -4.49 16.81
N ASP A 219 -44.14 -5.67 17.32
CA ASP A 219 -45.19 -6.53 16.78
C ASP A 219 -46.53 -6.20 17.46
N ALA A 220 -47.46 -5.66 16.68
CA ALA A 220 -48.80 -5.32 17.17
C ALA A 220 -49.57 -6.54 17.71
N GLY A 221 -49.28 -7.75 17.21
CA GLY A 221 -49.89 -9.00 17.69
C GLY A 221 -49.38 -9.44 19.08
N LYS A 222 -48.30 -8.84 19.58
CA LYS A 222 -47.75 -9.10 20.92
C LYS A 222 -48.22 -8.11 21.98
N VAL A 223 -49.01 -7.10 21.60
CA VAL A 223 -49.61 -6.13 22.53
C VAL A 223 -50.84 -6.77 23.19
N PRO A 224 -50.86 -6.96 24.52
CA PRO A 224 -52.00 -7.60 25.20
C PRO A 224 -53.28 -6.76 25.13
N TYR A 225 -54.42 -7.43 25.15
CA TYR A 225 -55.74 -6.79 25.16
C TYR A 225 -55.88 -5.80 26.32
N GLY A 226 -56.34 -4.58 26.02
CA GLY A 226 -56.42 -3.47 26.99
C GLY A 226 -55.19 -2.55 27.04
N TYR A 227 -54.18 -2.79 26.20
CA TYR A 227 -53.00 -1.94 26.04
C TYR A 227 -52.84 -1.46 24.60
N ILE A 228 -52.23 -0.28 24.41
CA ILE A 228 -51.81 0.24 23.10
C ILE A 228 -50.34 0.68 23.14
N LEU A 229 -49.62 0.52 22.02
CA LEU A 229 -48.24 0.99 21.86
C LEU A 229 -48.20 2.52 21.89
N THR A 230 -47.24 3.08 22.64
CA THR A 230 -46.99 4.51 22.72
C THR A 230 -45.50 4.82 22.55
N GLY A 231 -45.18 5.94 21.90
CA GLY A 231 -43.80 6.36 21.62
C GLY A 231 -43.19 5.72 20.36
N VAL A 232 -41.87 5.46 20.40
CA VAL A 232 -41.12 4.86 19.29
C VAL A 232 -41.51 3.39 19.09
N THR A 233 -41.71 2.98 17.82
CA THR A 233 -42.19 1.63 17.47
C THR A 233 -41.12 0.78 16.75
N ASP A 234 -39.92 1.32 16.62
CA ASP A 234 -38.76 0.65 16.05
C ASP A 234 -37.46 1.00 16.79
N ALA A 235 -36.50 0.08 16.74
CA ALA A 235 -35.19 0.23 17.36
C ALA A 235 -34.10 -0.40 16.48
N VAL A 236 -32.94 0.24 16.37
CA VAL A 236 -31.80 -0.29 15.61
C VAL A 236 -30.94 -1.16 16.52
N VAL A 237 -30.63 -2.37 16.09
CA VAL A 237 -29.76 -3.32 16.80
C VAL A 237 -28.63 -3.78 15.89
N PHE A 238 -27.39 -3.67 16.38
CA PHE A 238 -26.21 -4.16 15.67
C PHE A 238 -25.69 -5.46 16.28
N VAL A 239 -25.44 -6.47 15.46
CA VAL A 239 -24.82 -7.75 15.84
C VAL A 239 -23.40 -7.80 15.33
N SER A 240 -22.45 -7.91 16.26
CA SER A 240 -21.03 -8.04 15.97
C SER A 240 -20.65 -9.43 15.44
N ALA A 241 -19.45 -9.54 14.86
CA ALA A 241 -18.86 -10.82 14.46
C ALA A 241 -18.62 -11.80 15.63
N ALA A 242 -18.70 -11.32 16.88
CA ALA A 242 -18.66 -12.14 18.08
C ALA A 242 -20.05 -12.64 18.54
N GLY A 243 -21.12 -12.36 17.79
CA GLY A 243 -22.49 -12.75 18.15
C GLY A 243 -23.09 -11.94 19.29
N VAL A 244 -22.53 -10.77 19.60
CA VAL A 244 -23.03 -9.87 20.65
C VAL A 244 -23.86 -8.76 20.00
N ALA A 245 -25.10 -8.59 20.49
CA ALA A 245 -26.02 -7.54 20.07
C ALA A 245 -25.87 -6.25 20.91
N ASN A 246 -25.95 -5.10 20.25
CA ASN A 246 -25.95 -3.78 20.89
C ASN A 246 -27.07 -2.89 20.28
N PRO A 247 -28.06 -2.43 21.07
CA PRO A 247 -28.29 -2.79 22.46
C PRO A 247 -28.61 -4.29 22.62
N ASN A 248 -28.30 -4.86 23.79
CA ASN A 248 -28.52 -6.28 24.08
C ASN A 248 -30.00 -6.64 24.36
N SER A 249 -30.89 -5.65 24.36
CA SER A 249 -32.34 -5.80 24.44
C SER A 249 -33.03 -4.57 23.84
N VAL A 250 -34.28 -4.72 23.41
CA VAL A 250 -35.16 -3.64 22.94
C VAL A 250 -36.37 -3.55 23.85
N SER A 251 -36.89 -2.36 24.12
CA SER A 251 -38.12 -2.17 24.89
C SER A 251 -39.08 -1.21 24.19
N PHE A 252 -40.36 -1.57 24.11
CA PHE A 252 -41.45 -0.73 23.63
C PHE A 252 -42.41 -0.43 24.78
N VAL A 253 -42.97 0.79 24.80
CA VAL A 253 -43.83 1.26 25.89
C VAL A 253 -45.30 1.11 25.52
N LEU A 254 -46.10 0.65 26.48
CA LEU A 254 -47.54 0.46 26.39
C LEU A 254 -48.27 1.39 27.39
N ILE A 255 -49.44 1.89 27.01
CA ILE A 255 -50.39 2.53 27.92
C ILE A 255 -51.67 1.72 28.00
N GLN A 256 -52.21 1.60 29.21
CA GLN A 256 -53.47 0.89 29.47
C GLN A 256 -54.64 1.75 28.99
N SER A 257 -55.46 1.23 28.08
CA SER A 257 -56.67 1.90 27.63
C SER A 257 -57.75 1.78 28.71
N ALA A 258 -58.31 2.90 29.17
CA ALA A 258 -59.41 2.91 30.13
C ALA A 258 -60.67 2.25 29.52
N GLN A 259 -61.04 1.09 30.06
CA GLN A 259 -62.17 0.28 29.62
C GLN A 259 -63.45 0.69 30.39
N PRO A 260 -64.64 0.77 29.76
CA PRO A 260 -65.89 0.54 30.47
C PRO A 260 -66.15 -0.97 30.64
N THR A 261 -66.62 -1.33 31.82
CA THR A 261 -66.96 -2.66 32.34
C THR A 261 -68.04 -3.38 31.49
N PRO A 262 -68.03 -4.73 31.38
CA PRO A 262 -68.89 -5.46 30.46
C PRO A 262 -70.33 -5.60 30.99
N THR A 263 -71.32 -5.25 30.18
CA THR A 263 -72.73 -5.63 30.37
C THR A 263 -73.13 -6.62 29.28
N ALA A 264 -73.83 -7.68 29.68
CA ALA A 264 -74.16 -8.82 28.85
C ALA A 264 -75.21 -8.53 27.75
N THR A 265 -74.99 -9.15 26.58
CA THR A 265 -75.89 -9.48 25.42
C THR A 265 -76.47 -8.34 24.56
N PRO A 266 -76.62 -8.50 23.21
CA PRO A 266 -76.82 -9.75 22.47
C PRO A 266 -75.88 -10.02 21.27
N ARG A 267 -75.86 -11.30 20.86
CA ARG A 267 -75.31 -11.88 19.63
C ARG A 267 -75.76 -11.10 18.37
N PRO A 268 -74.85 -10.66 17.49
CA PRO A 268 -75.20 -10.39 16.10
C PRO A 268 -75.10 -11.69 15.30
N SER A 269 -76.24 -12.12 14.74
CA SER A 269 -76.36 -13.36 13.96
C SER A 269 -76.24 -13.12 12.44
N ALA A 270 -75.65 -12.00 12.01
CA ALA A 270 -75.53 -11.64 10.59
C ALA A 270 -74.06 -11.55 10.18
N TYR A 271 -73.63 -12.49 9.34
CA TYR A 271 -72.34 -12.51 8.66
C TYR A 271 -72.60 -12.61 7.16
N ALA A 272 -71.80 -11.90 6.36
CA ALA A 272 -71.79 -12.06 4.91
C ALA A 272 -70.48 -12.72 4.49
N THR A 273 -70.54 -13.75 3.65
CA THR A 273 -69.35 -14.30 3.00
C THR A 273 -69.30 -13.78 1.57
N ILE A 274 -68.32 -12.92 1.28
CA ILE A 274 -68.13 -12.36 -0.05
C ILE A 274 -66.95 -13.02 -0.77
N PRO A 275 -67.01 -13.23 -2.09
CA PRO A 275 -65.85 -13.62 -2.86
C PRO A 275 -64.92 -12.41 -3.09
N VAL A 276 -63.62 -12.66 -2.96
CA VAL A 276 -62.52 -11.74 -3.25
C VAL A 276 -61.75 -12.31 -4.44
N ASN A 277 -61.90 -11.69 -5.60
CA ASN A 277 -61.34 -12.15 -6.87
C ASN A 277 -60.14 -11.30 -7.27
N TYR A 278 -59.05 -11.95 -7.65
CA TYR A 278 -57.87 -11.33 -8.27
C TYR A 278 -57.93 -11.70 -9.74
N ARG A 279 -58.03 -10.70 -10.62
CA ARG A 279 -58.18 -10.90 -12.07
C ARG A 279 -57.16 -10.08 -12.84
N ASP A 280 -56.81 -10.53 -14.04
CA ASP A 280 -56.06 -9.69 -14.96
C ASP A 280 -56.96 -8.68 -15.69
N GLU A 281 -56.36 -7.73 -16.41
CA GLU A 281 -57.08 -6.73 -17.22
C GLU A 281 -57.90 -7.34 -18.38
N PHE A 282 -57.71 -8.63 -18.69
CA PHE A 282 -58.46 -9.37 -19.70
C PHE A 282 -59.60 -10.22 -19.09
N GLY A 283 -59.80 -10.15 -17.77
CA GLY A 283 -60.85 -10.84 -17.04
C GLY A 283 -60.52 -12.27 -16.62
N ASN A 284 -59.30 -12.76 -16.88
CA ASN A 284 -58.86 -14.08 -16.43
C ASN A 284 -58.64 -14.09 -14.92
N SER A 285 -59.04 -15.18 -14.25
CA SER A 285 -58.82 -15.33 -12.81
C SER A 285 -57.36 -15.67 -12.51
N LEU A 286 -56.72 -14.86 -11.68
CA LEU A 286 -55.37 -15.08 -11.16
C LEU A 286 -55.41 -15.84 -9.83
N TYR A 287 -56.36 -15.46 -8.97
CA TYR A 287 -56.64 -16.11 -7.69
C TYR A 287 -58.06 -15.76 -7.23
N SER A 288 -58.69 -16.62 -6.43
CA SER A 288 -60.00 -16.34 -5.82
C SER A 288 -60.07 -16.95 -4.44
N THR A 289 -60.60 -16.19 -3.49
CA THR A 289 -60.87 -16.64 -2.12
C THR A 289 -62.21 -16.09 -1.66
N THR A 290 -62.73 -16.59 -0.55
CA THR A 290 -63.87 -15.97 0.14
C THR A 290 -63.40 -15.32 1.44
N GLN A 291 -64.12 -14.29 1.88
CA GLN A 291 -63.88 -13.63 3.16
C GLN A 291 -65.22 -13.42 3.87
N THR A 292 -65.29 -13.86 5.13
CA THR A 292 -66.47 -13.67 5.99
C THR A 292 -66.32 -12.36 6.76
N LEU A 293 -67.32 -11.49 6.61
CA LEU A 293 -67.39 -10.16 7.20
C LEU A 293 -68.53 -10.11 8.21
N GLY A 294 -68.29 -9.46 9.36
CA GLY A 294 -69.34 -9.16 10.33
C GLY A 294 -70.17 -7.94 9.92
N MET A 295 -71.35 -7.78 10.53
CA MET A 295 -72.19 -6.60 10.35
C MET A 295 -71.42 -5.29 10.53
N GLY A 296 -71.70 -4.28 9.69
CA GLY A 296 -71.02 -2.99 9.68
C GLY A 296 -70.01 -2.81 8.53
N TYR A 297 -69.16 -1.79 8.62
CA TYR A 297 -68.13 -1.51 7.60
C TYR A 297 -66.85 -2.31 7.87
N THR A 298 -66.38 -3.05 6.86
CA THR A 298 -65.08 -3.72 6.87
C THR A 298 -64.29 -3.36 5.61
N THR A 299 -63.01 -3.04 5.75
CA THR A 299 -62.11 -2.79 4.62
C THR A 299 -61.43 -4.10 4.19
N VAL A 300 -61.53 -4.43 2.91
CA VAL A 300 -60.84 -5.57 2.29
C VAL A 300 -59.69 -5.01 1.45
N SER A 301 -58.47 -5.46 1.75
CA SER A 301 -57.25 -5.00 1.07
C SER A 301 -56.69 -6.07 0.12
N ALA A 302 -56.12 -5.64 -1.01
CA ALA A 302 -55.48 -6.53 -1.97
C ALA A 302 -54.22 -7.17 -1.37
N ASN A 303 -54.14 -8.50 -1.43
CA ASN A 303 -52.95 -9.26 -1.06
C ASN A 303 -52.12 -9.61 -2.32
N ASP A 304 -50.97 -8.95 -2.53
CA ASP A 304 -50.15 -9.21 -3.73
C ASP A 304 -49.48 -10.59 -3.70
N ALA A 305 -49.35 -11.21 -2.52
CA ALA A 305 -48.66 -12.49 -2.36
C ALA A 305 -49.42 -13.68 -2.95
N VAL A 306 -50.72 -13.53 -3.23
CA VAL A 306 -51.54 -14.58 -3.87
C VAL A 306 -51.60 -14.46 -5.39
N VAL A 307 -50.93 -13.46 -5.97
CA VAL A 307 -50.88 -13.23 -7.41
C VAL A 307 -49.52 -13.67 -7.96
N PRO A 308 -49.45 -14.27 -9.18
CA PRO A 308 -48.17 -14.65 -9.79
C PRO A 308 -47.18 -13.48 -9.87
N ALA A 309 -45.89 -13.78 -9.70
CA ALA A 309 -44.82 -12.79 -9.71
C ALA A 309 -44.81 -11.93 -11.00
N GLY A 310 -44.60 -10.62 -10.83
CA GLY A 310 -44.51 -9.64 -11.93
C GLY A 310 -45.84 -8.97 -12.32
N TYR A 311 -46.98 -9.43 -11.79
CA TYR A 311 -48.25 -8.72 -11.95
C TYR A 311 -48.29 -7.46 -11.08
N THR A 312 -48.86 -6.37 -11.60
CA THR A 312 -48.97 -5.09 -10.89
C THR A 312 -50.44 -4.73 -10.67
N LEU A 313 -50.85 -4.43 -9.42
CA LEU A 313 -52.22 -4.02 -9.08
C LEU A 313 -52.58 -2.71 -9.81
N THR A 314 -53.70 -2.68 -10.52
CA THR A 314 -54.21 -1.51 -11.24
C THR A 314 -55.53 -0.95 -10.69
N SER A 315 -56.28 -1.73 -9.91
CA SER A 315 -57.47 -1.25 -9.18
C SER A 315 -57.10 -0.58 -7.84
N SER A 316 -58.09 0.01 -7.16
CA SER A 316 -57.93 0.44 -5.75
C SER A 316 -57.43 -0.72 -4.89
N ARG A 317 -56.51 -0.42 -3.97
CA ARG A 317 -55.95 -1.43 -3.05
C ARG A 317 -56.91 -1.80 -1.92
N ASP A 318 -57.73 -0.84 -1.50
CA ASP A 318 -58.69 -1.02 -0.42
C ASP A 318 -60.11 -0.86 -0.97
N VAL A 319 -61.00 -1.78 -0.58
CA VAL A 319 -62.42 -1.76 -0.90
C VAL A 319 -63.21 -1.88 0.39
N THR A 320 -64.02 -0.86 0.69
CA THR A 320 -64.91 -0.87 1.85
C THR A 320 -66.19 -1.64 1.53
N VAL A 321 -66.53 -2.61 2.38
CA VAL A 321 -67.73 -3.42 2.28
C VAL A 321 -68.61 -3.18 3.49
N TYR A 322 -69.90 -2.89 3.27
CA TYR A 322 -70.89 -2.74 4.31
C TYR A 322 -71.77 -3.98 4.39
N VAL A 323 -71.91 -4.58 5.58
CA VAL A 323 -72.81 -5.71 5.84
C VAL A 323 -74.00 -5.23 6.68
N ASP A 324 -75.21 -5.40 6.17
CA ASP A 324 -76.44 -4.99 6.85
C ASP A 324 -76.85 -5.99 7.96
N ASN A 325 -77.95 -5.67 8.65
CA ASN A 325 -78.50 -6.51 9.72
C ASN A 325 -79.17 -7.81 9.22
N LEU A 326 -79.29 -8.00 7.90
CA LEU A 326 -79.81 -9.21 7.24
C LEU A 326 -78.68 -10.11 6.70
N GLY A 327 -77.42 -9.69 6.82
CA GLY A 327 -76.26 -10.44 6.31
C GLY A 327 -75.98 -10.20 4.83
N ASN A 328 -76.54 -9.15 4.22
CA ASN A 328 -76.22 -8.77 2.85
C ASN A 328 -75.02 -7.83 2.84
N ALA A 329 -74.02 -8.15 2.00
CA ALA A 329 -72.86 -7.29 1.77
C ALA A 329 -73.07 -6.38 0.55
N SER A 330 -72.67 -5.12 0.68
CA SER A 330 -72.58 -4.13 -0.40
C SER A 330 -71.17 -3.53 -0.44
N PRO A 331 -70.38 -3.76 -1.50
CA PRO A 331 -70.65 -4.66 -2.62
C PRO A 331 -70.66 -6.15 -2.19
N SER A 332 -71.41 -6.98 -2.91
CA SER A 332 -71.53 -8.42 -2.64
C SER A 332 -70.31 -9.25 -3.08
N SER A 333 -69.32 -8.60 -3.71
CA SER A 333 -68.02 -9.17 -4.06
C SER A 333 -66.97 -8.08 -4.20
N VAL A 334 -65.70 -8.44 -4.01
CA VAL A 334 -64.55 -7.54 -4.22
C VAL A 334 -63.71 -8.10 -5.37
N VAL A 335 -63.28 -7.21 -6.28
CA VAL A 335 -62.41 -7.57 -7.41
C VAL A 335 -61.19 -6.66 -7.43
N PHE A 336 -60.01 -7.27 -7.41
CA PHE A 336 -58.74 -6.58 -7.61
C PHE A 336 -58.20 -6.90 -9.01
N LEU A 337 -57.92 -5.85 -9.80
CA LEU A 337 -57.41 -5.97 -11.16
C LEU A 337 -55.89 -5.82 -11.19
N TYR A 338 -55.22 -6.68 -11.95
CA TYR A 338 -53.77 -6.69 -12.11
C TYR A 338 -53.37 -6.67 -13.58
N ARG A 339 -52.30 -5.93 -13.90
CA ARG A 339 -51.65 -5.94 -15.21
C ARG A 339 -50.54 -6.99 -15.24
N ARG A 340 -50.54 -7.85 -16.27
CA ARG A 340 -49.50 -8.87 -16.51
C ARG A 340 -48.14 -8.21 -16.86
N PRO A 341 -47.00 -8.78 -16.43
CA PRO A 341 -45.69 -8.27 -16.82
C PRO A 341 -45.46 -8.40 -18.33
N VAL A 342 -44.87 -7.36 -18.93
CA VAL A 342 -44.46 -7.35 -20.34
C VAL A 342 -42.98 -7.69 -20.41
N THR A 343 -42.63 -8.75 -21.14
CA THR A 343 -41.24 -9.20 -21.35
C THR A 343 -41.00 -9.55 -22.82
N ALA A 344 -39.74 -9.55 -23.24
CA ALA A 344 -39.32 -9.96 -24.58
C ALA A 344 -38.06 -10.84 -24.51
N GLN A 345 -37.95 -11.82 -25.41
CA GLN A 345 -36.73 -12.60 -25.62
C GLN A 345 -35.79 -11.87 -26.58
N VAL A 346 -34.52 -11.75 -26.20
CA VAL A 346 -33.46 -11.15 -27.01
C VAL A 346 -32.36 -12.17 -27.24
N GLN A 347 -31.96 -12.38 -28.50
CA GLN A 347 -30.82 -13.22 -28.84
C GLN A 347 -29.52 -12.42 -28.70
N VAL A 348 -28.54 -12.98 -28.01
CA VAL A 348 -27.18 -12.43 -27.91
C VAL A 348 -26.23 -13.38 -28.62
N VAL A 349 -25.62 -12.89 -29.70
CA VAL A 349 -24.75 -13.68 -30.58
C VAL A 349 -23.33 -13.13 -30.49
N TYR A 350 -22.38 -14.02 -30.23
CA TYR A 350 -20.94 -13.77 -30.30
C TYR A 350 -20.45 -14.42 -31.59
N GLN A 351 -19.92 -13.64 -32.53
CA GLN A 351 -19.47 -14.14 -33.82
C GLN A 351 -18.03 -13.71 -34.12
N ASP A 352 -17.34 -14.45 -34.98
CA ASP A 352 -16.06 -14.02 -35.53
C ASP A 352 -16.24 -12.99 -36.66
N ALA A 353 -15.13 -12.41 -37.12
CA ALA A 353 -15.12 -11.42 -38.22
C ALA A 353 -15.62 -11.99 -39.57
N GLY A 354 -15.64 -13.31 -39.74
CA GLY A 354 -16.19 -14.00 -40.90
C GLY A 354 -17.68 -14.34 -40.79
N GLY A 355 -18.33 -13.96 -39.68
CA GLY A 355 -19.75 -14.25 -39.42
C GLY A 355 -20.01 -15.63 -38.82
N GLY A 356 -18.98 -16.38 -38.42
CA GLY A 356 -19.11 -17.66 -37.74
C GLY A 356 -19.55 -17.46 -36.29
N THR A 357 -20.62 -18.12 -35.85
CA THR A 357 -21.08 -18.06 -34.45
C THR A 357 -20.09 -18.77 -33.52
N LEU A 358 -19.53 -18.03 -32.57
CA LEU A 358 -18.65 -18.53 -31.52
C LEU A 358 -19.46 -18.99 -30.30
N PHE A 359 -20.50 -18.24 -29.95
CA PHE A 359 -21.43 -18.56 -28.86
C PHE A 359 -22.76 -17.81 -29.07
N SER A 360 -23.86 -18.36 -28.57
CA SER A 360 -25.15 -17.66 -28.57
C SER A 360 -25.96 -18.00 -27.33
N GLU A 361 -26.69 -17.03 -26.80
CA GLU A 361 -27.61 -17.20 -25.67
C GLU A 361 -28.88 -16.36 -25.85
N SER A 362 -29.97 -16.79 -25.23
CA SER A 362 -31.22 -16.02 -25.18
C SER A 362 -31.39 -15.37 -23.81
N ARG A 363 -31.81 -14.10 -23.77
CA ARG A 363 -32.08 -13.35 -22.54
C ARG A 363 -33.51 -12.81 -22.53
N THR A 364 -34.23 -13.05 -21.44
CA THR A 364 -35.54 -12.46 -21.19
C THR A 364 -35.38 -11.08 -20.55
N LEU A 365 -35.89 -10.02 -21.18
CA LEU A 365 -35.86 -8.66 -20.67
C LEU A 365 -37.27 -8.15 -20.36
N SER A 366 -37.44 -7.40 -19.27
CA SER A 366 -38.69 -6.71 -18.93
C SER A 366 -38.92 -5.48 -19.81
N GLN A 367 -40.11 -4.91 -19.79
CA GLN A 367 -40.38 -3.63 -20.44
C GLN A 367 -39.40 -2.52 -20.01
N GLY A 368 -38.96 -1.70 -20.96
CA GLY A 368 -38.03 -0.59 -20.73
C GLY A 368 -36.68 -0.74 -21.43
N SER A 369 -35.73 0.14 -21.07
CA SER A 369 -34.39 0.16 -21.66
C SER A 369 -33.42 -0.69 -20.85
N HIS A 370 -32.68 -1.55 -21.55
CA HIS A 370 -31.67 -2.45 -21.00
C HIS A 370 -30.34 -2.26 -21.72
N THR A 371 -29.23 -2.57 -21.04
CA THR A 371 -27.90 -2.61 -21.69
C THR A 371 -27.36 -4.02 -21.63
N ILE A 372 -27.04 -4.58 -22.80
CA ILE A 372 -26.36 -5.86 -22.94
C ILE A 372 -24.86 -5.60 -23.11
N THR A 373 -24.07 -6.13 -22.20
CA THR A 373 -22.60 -6.05 -22.24
C THR A 373 -22.00 -7.36 -22.74
N ALA A 374 -21.03 -7.26 -23.65
CA ALA A 374 -20.28 -8.40 -24.17
C ALA A 374 -19.51 -9.12 -23.04
N SER A 375 -19.65 -10.44 -22.96
CA SER A 375 -18.93 -11.29 -22.00
C SER A 375 -17.81 -12.06 -22.69
N ASP A 376 -16.56 -11.66 -22.50
CA ASP A 376 -15.40 -12.30 -23.17
C ASP A 376 -15.21 -13.76 -22.75
N SER A 377 -15.65 -14.14 -21.56
CA SER A 377 -15.57 -15.53 -21.08
C SER A 377 -16.47 -16.50 -21.85
N ARG A 378 -17.40 -15.98 -22.68
CA ARG A 378 -18.24 -16.78 -23.59
C ARG A 378 -17.56 -17.09 -24.92
N VAL A 379 -16.38 -16.53 -25.19
CA VAL A 379 -15.66 -16.68 -26.45
C VAL A 379 -14.40 -17.52 -26.24
N PRO A 380 -14.02 -18.42 -27.18
CA PRO A 380 -12.77 -19.16 -27.10
C PRO A 380 -11.54 -18.27 -26.93
N SER A 381 -10.50 -18.79 -26.26
CA SER A 381 -9.24 -18.08 -26.06
C SER A 381 -8.59 -17.68 -27.39
N GLY A 382 -7.99 -16.48 -27.43
CA GLY A 382 -7.34 -15.94 -28.62
C GLY A 382 -8.21 -15.03 -29.48
N TYR A 383 -9.45 -14.74 -29.09
CA TYR A 383 -10.30 -13.73 -29.71
C TYR A 383 -10.34 -12.45 -28.87
N VAL A 384 -10.38 -11.29 -29.53
CA VAL A 384 -10.57 -9.97 -28.92
C VAL A 384 -11.81 -9.30 -29.51
N LEU A 385 -12.57 -8.60 -28.65
CA LEU A 385 -13.79 -7.90 -29.05
C LEU A 385 -13.45 -6.80 -30.06
N ALA A 386 -14.12 -6.81 -31.22
CA ALA A 386 -13.93 -5.86 -32.30
C ALA A 386 -15.08 -4.85 -32.44
N SER A 387 -16.28 -5.18 -31.96
CA SER A 387 -17.45 -4.29 -31.96
C SER A 387 -17.62 -3.52 -30.64
N ALA A 388 -18.65 -2.68 -30.54
CA ALA A 388 -19.01 -2.01 -29.29
C ALA A 388 -19.30 -3.02 -28.16
N ARG A 389 -18.80 -2.74 -26.96
CA ARG A 389 -18.96 -3.61 -25.78
C ARG A 389 -20.36 -3.57 -25.18
N ASN A 390 -21.06 -2.45 -25.31
CA ASN A 390 -22.39 -2.25 -24.76
C ASN A 390 -23.38 -1.97 -25.89
N VAL A 391 -24.50 -2.68 -25.89
CA VAL A 391 -25.60 -2.47 -26.83
C VAL A 391 -26.87 -2.21 -26.03
N SER A 392 -27.55 -1.11 -26.33
CA SER A 392 -28.83 -0.78 -25.72
C SER A 392 -29.96 -1.55 -26.42
N VAL A 393 -30.87 -2.12 -25.64
CA VAL A 393 -32.06 -2.83 -26.12
C VAL A 393 -33.28 -2.27 -25.40
N ASN A 394 -34.29 -1.86 -26.16
CA ASN A 394 -35.54 -1.35 -25.60
C ASN A 394 -36.68 -2.36 -25.82
N VAL A 395 -37.41 -2.69 -24.76
CA VAL A 395 -38.60 -3.54 -24.81
C VAL A 395 -39.85 -2.67 -24.71
N SER A 396 -40.68 -2.72 -25.76
CA SER A 396 -41.91 -1.92 -25.84
C SER A 396 -43.00 -2.42 -24.88
N ALA A 397 -44.05 -1.60 -24.69
CA ALA A 397 -45.25 -1.98 -23.93
C ALA A 397 -46.01 -3.18 -24.54
N GLN A 398 -45.74 -3.51 -25.81
CA GLN A 398 -46.27 -4.66 -26.53
C GLN A 398 -45.37 -5.90 -26.45
N GLY A 399 -44.26 -5.85 -25.69
CA GLY A 399 -43.34 -6.97 -25.52
C GLY A 399 -42.43 -7.20 -26.73
N THR A 400 -42.18 -6.17 -27.54
CA THR A 400 -41.24 -6.25 -28.67
C THR A 400 -39.89 -5.66 -28.28
N ALA A 401 -38.82 -6.43 -28.40
CA ALA A 401 -37.45 -5.93 -28.19
C ALA A 401 -36.87 -5.32 -29.48
N SER A 402 -36.22 -4.16 -29.36
CA SER A 402 -35.49 -3.51 -30.44
C SER A 402 -34.08 -3.12 -29.96
N PRO A 403 -33.02 -3.70 -30.54
CA PRO A 403 -33.04 -4.84 -31.47
C PRO A 403 -33.44 -6.16 -30.76
N SER A 404 -34.03 -7.09 -31.50
CA SER A 404 -34.34 -8.45 -31.00
C SER A 404 -33.14 -9.40 -31.04
N THR A 405 -32.07 -9.01 -31.74
CA THR A 405 -30.79 -9.71 -31.79
C THR A 405 -29.66 -8.72 -31.58
N VAL A 406 -28.79 -8.99 -30.60
CA VAL A 406 -27.57 -8.24 -30.32
C VAL A 406 -26.38 -9.07 -30.76
N VAL A 407 -25.50 -8.47 -31.56
CA VAL A 407 -24.33 -9.17 -32.12
C VAL A 407 -23.04 -8.51 -31.64
N PHE A 408 -22.17 -9.31 -31.02
CA PHE A 408 -20.81 -8.93 -30.68
C PHE A 408 -19.83 -9.62 -31.63
N THR A 409 -19.05 -8.83 -32.35
CA THR A 409 -18.07 -9.35 -33.31
C THR A 409 -16.69 -9.40 -32.67
N TYR A 410 -16.02 -10.54 -32.80
CA TYR A 410 -14.68 -10.81 -32.27
C TYR A 410 -13.71 -11.11 -33.42
N ARG A 411 -12.43 -10.82 -33.23
CA ARG A 411 -11.36 -11.16 -34.19
C ARG A 411 -10.16 -11.76 -33.48
N ARG A 412 -9.38 -12.58 -34.17
CA ARG A 412 -8.05 -12.99 -33.68
C ARG A 412 -7.10 -11.79 -33.84
N PRO A 413 -6.31 -11.43 -32.81
CA PRO A 413 -5.33 -10.36 -32.93
C PRO A 413 -4.25 -10.77 -33.95
N VAL A 414 -3.90 -9.86 -34.85
CA VAL A 414 -2.81 -10.07 -35.80
C VAL A 414 -1.49 -9.79 -35.09
N THR A 415 -0.61 -10.79 -35.04
CA THR A 415 0.72 -10.70 -34.44
C THR A 415 1.77 -11.30 -35.37
N ALA A 416 3.02 -10.89 -35.22
CA ALA A 416 4.14 -11.43 -35.98
C ALA A 416 5.39 -11.54 -35.11
N ASN A 417 6.20 -12.57 -35.34
CA ASN A 417 7.44 -12.80 -34.60
C ASN A 417 8.62 -12.22 -35.37
N ILE A 418 9.39 -11.33 -34.75
CA ILE A 418 10.62 -10.77 -35.30
C ILE A 418 11.84 -11.30 -34.55
N GLN A 419 12.92 -11.55 -35.28
CA GLN A 419 14.22 -11.89 -34.69
C GLN A 419 14.97 -10.61 -34.30
N VAL A 420 15.50 -10.55 -33.08
CA VAL A 420 16.35 -9.45 -32.61
C VAL A 420 17.74 -10.03 -32.35
N VAL A 421 18.74 -9.51 -33.04
CA VAL A 421 20.12 -9.99 -33.02
C VAL A 421 21.01 -8.90 -32.43
N TYR A 422 21.80 -9.28 -31.43
CA TYR A 422 22.83 -8.45 -30.83
C TYR A 422 24.18 -8.94 -31.35
N LYS A 423 24.94 -8.07 -32.00
CA LYS A 423 26.25 -8.40 -32.60
C LYS A 423 27.34 -7.46 -32.15
N ASP A 424 28.58 -7.90 -32.17
CA ASP A 424 29.73 -7.03 -31.96
C ASP A 424 30.10 -6.24 -33.24
N THR A 425 31.04 -5.30 -33.13
CA THR A 425 31.57 -4.53 -34.27
C THR A 425 32.34 -5.39 -35.29
N ALA A 426 32.74 -6.61 -34.95
CA ALA A 426 33.34 -7.59 -35.87
C ALA A 426 32.29 -8.46 -36.58
N GLY A 427 31.01 -8.33 -36.23
CA GLY A 427 29.90 -9.08 -36.81
C GLY A 427 29.58 -10.40 -36.12
N ASN A 428 30.24 -10.74 -35.00
CA ASN A 428 29.92 -11.93 -34.24
C ASN A 428 28.62 -11.73 -33.44
N THR A 429 27.74 -12.74 -33.46
CA THR A 429 26.51 -12.72 -32.67
C THR A 429 26.83 -12.87 -31.19
N LEU A 430 26.47 -11.87 -30.40
CA LEU A 430 26.54 -11.88 -28.94
C LEU A 430 25.30 -12.56 -28.33
N TYR A 431 24.11 -12.27 -28.88
CA TYR A 431 22.86 -12.83 -28.41
C TYR A 431 21.78 -12.76 -29.50
N THR A 432 20.76 -13.63 -29.41
CA THR A 432 19.60 -13.61 -30.31
C THR A 432 18.34 -13.95 -29.54
N GLU A 433 17.28 -13.18 -29.77
CA GLU A 433 15.94 -13.46 -29.24
C GLU A 433 14.88 -13.36 -30.33
N THR A 434 13.70 -13.92 -30.05
CA THR A 434 12.50 -13.73 -30.85
C THR A 434 11.50 -12.93 -30.04
N ARG A 435 10.92 -11.88 -30.65
CA ARG A 435 9.93 -11.01 -30.02
C ARG A 435 8.63 -11.03 -30.82
N THR A 436 7.51 -11.23 -30.14
CA THR A 436 6.17 -11.12 -30.75
C THR A 436 5.72 -9.66 -30.76
N LEU A 437 5.33 -9.17 -31.92
CA LEU A 437 4.82 -7.82 -32.14
C LEU A 437 3.34 -7.85 -32.50
N SER A 438 2.59 -6.84 -32.08
CA SER A 438 1.18 -6.65 -32.44
C SER A 438 1.01 -5.84 -33.72
N GLN A 439 -0.11 -5.99 -34.43
CA GLN A 439 -0.47 -5.18 -35.60
C GLN A 439 -0.22 -3.68 -35.37
N GLY A 440 0.36 -3.01 -36.37
CA GLY A 440 0.70 -1.59 -36.34
C GLY A 440 2.20 -1.33 -36.13
N ASN A 441 2.53 -0.11 -35.70
CA ASN A 441 3.92 0.29 -35.48
C ASN A 441 4.39 -0.13 -34.09
N ASN A 442 5.49 -0.87 -34.05
CA ASN A 442 6.15 -1.33 -32.83
C ASN A 442 7.55 -0.76 -32.75
N ALA A 443 8.05 -0.52 -31.54
CA ALA A 443 9.42 -0.08 -31.30
C ALA A 443 10.21 -1.23 -30.64
N VAL A 444 11.15 -1.81 -31.36
CA VAL A 444 12.08 -2.80 -30.81
C VAL A 444 13.25 -2.05 -30.20
N THR A 445 13.37 -2.09 -28.88
CA THR A 445 14.44 -1.42 -28.13
C THR A 445 15.51 -2.42 -27.70
N ALA A 446 16.78 -2.02 -27.82
CA ALA A 446 17.94 -2.79 -27.41
C ALA A 446 17.93 -3.02 -25.89
N ASN A 447 18.29 -4.23 -25.46
CA ASN A 447 18.47 -4.59 -24.06
C ASN A 447 19.94 -4.91 -23.77
N ASP A 448 20.62 -3.97 -23.11
CA ASP A 448 22.05 -4.09 -22.78
C ASP A 448 22.34 -5.21 -21.77
N GLY A 449 21.32 -5.72 -21.05
CA GLY A 449 21.47 -6.86 -20.15
C GLY A 449 21.62 -8.21 -20.87
N LEU A 450 21.41 -8.25 -22.20
CA LEU A 450 21.55 -9.48 -23.00
C LEU A 450 22.92 -9.61 -23.65
N VAL A 451 23.78 -8.59 -23.55
CA VAL A 451 25.15 -8.63 -24.07
C VAL A 451 26.16 -8.79 -22.92
N PRO A 452 27.36 -9.35 -23.17
CA PRO A 452 28.41 -9.46 -22.15
C PRO A 452 28.76 -8.10 -21.53
N SER A 453 29.15 -8.11 -20.25
CA SER A 453 29.50 -6.88 -19.53
C SER A 453 30.65 -6.13 -20.21
N GLY A 454 30.54 -4.81 -20.27
CA GLY A 454 31.53 -3.91 -20.89
C GLY A 454 31.28 -3.61 -22.37
N TYR A 455 30.33 -4.29 -23.02
CA TYR A 455 29.92 -3.94 -24.38
C TYR A 455 29.05 -2.68 -24.41
N ILE A 456 29.31 -1.78 -25.37
CA ILE A 456 28.62 -0.48 -25.49
C ILE A 456 27.84 -0.42 -26.80
N LEU A 457 26.53 -0.16 -26.74
CA LEU A 457 25.66 -0.06 -27.91
C LEU A 457 26.15 1.03 -28.88
N GLN A 458 26.20 0.65 -30.16
CA GLN A 458 26.51 1.52 -31.29
C GLN A 458 25.22 1.79 -32.08
N GLY A 459 24.91 3.07 -32.31
CA GLY A 459 23.77 3.51 -33.11
C GLY A 459 22.47 3.69 -32.32
N TYR A 460 21.33 3.53 -33.00
CA TYR A 460 20.02 3.81 -32.41
C TYR A 460 19.57 2.71 -31.45
N ARG A 461 19.09 3.12 -30.27
CA ARG A 461 18.58 2.19 -29.26
C ARG A 461 17.22 1.59 -29.56
N SER A 462 16.48 2.16 -30.50
CA SER A 462 15.13 1.73 -30.83
C SER A 462 14.92 1.76 -32.33
N ILE A 463 14.41 0.66 -32.87
CA ILE A 463 14.17 0.45 -34.29
C ILE A 463 12.68 0.19 -34.48
N ALA A 464 12.04 0.97 -35.35
CA ALA A 464 10.63 0.84 -35.66
C ALA A 464 10.38 -0.37 -36.58
N VAL A 465 9.36 -1.15 -36.26
CA VAL A 465 8.93 -2.34 -37.00
C VAL A 465 7.42 -2.32 -37.15
N THR A 466 6.92 -2.39 -38.38
CA THR A 466 5.48 -2.42 -38.64
C THR A 466 5.02 -3.85 -38.87
N VAL A 467 3.94 -4.25 -38.18
CA VAL A 467 3.20 -5.48 -38.44
C VAL A 467 1.94 -5.12 -39.24
N ASN A 468 1.87 -5.57 -40.48
CA ASN A 468 0.76 -5.30 -41.39
C ASN A 468 -0.49 -6.09 -41.00
N ALA A 469 -1.63 -5.72 -41.57
CA ALA A 469 -2.93 -6.38 -41.30
C ALA A 469 -2.98 -7.86 -41.73
N ASP A 470 -2.11 -8.28 -42.64
CA ASP A 470 -1.93 -9.67 -43.08
C ASP A 470 -0.92 -10.46 -42.21
N GLY A 471 -0.35 -9.82 -41.18
CA GLY A 471 0.67 -10.42 -40.31
C GLY A 471 2.11 -10.36 -40.87
N SER A 472 2.34 -9.71 -42.01
CA SER A 472 3.69 -9.50 -42.54
C SER A 472 4.45 -8.40 -41.76
N LEU A 473 5.78 -8.51 -41.69
CA LEU A 473 6.66 -7.54 -41.04
C LEU A 473 7.30 -6.61 -42.06
N SER A 474 7.48 -5.33 -41.71
CA SER A 474 8.25 -4.37 -42.51
C SER A 474 9.73 -4.77 -42.69
N GLN A 475 10.24 -5.60 -41.79
CA GLN A 475 11.58 -6.17 -41.82
C GLN A 475 11.60 -7.50 -41.08
N SER A 476 12.38 -8.47 -41.56
CA SER A 476 12.42 -9.82 -40.98
C SER A 476 13.21 -9.91 -39.68
N ARG A 477 14.10 -8.96 -39.42
CA ARG A 477 14.92 -8.90 -38.19
C ARG A 477 15.34 -7.47 -37.82
N VAL A 478 15.72 -7.30 -36.56
CA VAL A 478 16.36 -6.10 -36.01
C VAL A 478 17.77 -6.47 -35.55
N GLU A 479 18.75 -5.64 -35.87
CA GLU A 479 20.15 -5.83 -35.43
C GLU A 479 20.63 -4.65 -34.58
N PHE A 480 21.20 -4.94 -33.42
CA PHE A 480 21.91 -3.97 -32.59
C PHE A 480 23.39 -4.32 -32.57
N THR A 481 24.24 -3.32 -32.84
CA THR A 481 25.70 -3.50 -32.88
C THR A 481 26.33 -2.96 -31.61
N TYR A 482 27.28 -3.67 -31.02
CA TYR A 482 27.96 -3.28 -29.78
C TYR A 482 29.47 -3.26 -29.95
N ALA A 483 30.15 -2.27 -29.38
CA ALA A 483 31.61 -2.24 -29.31
C ALA A 483 32.09 -2.99 -28.05
N PRO A 484 33.10 -3.86 -28.16
CA PRO A 484 33.70 -4.52 -27.00
C PRO A 484 34.41 -3.50 -26.08
N PRO A 485 34.62 -3.84 -24.80
CA PRO A 485 35.40 -3.00 -23.89
C PRO A 485 36.84 -2.84 -24.40
N ALA A 486 37.42 -1.66 -24.16
CA ALA A 486 38.81 -1.38 -24.52
C ALA A 486 39.78 -2.33 -23.76
N PRO A 487 40.90 -2.75 -24.38
CA PRO A 487 41.92 -3.56 -23.70
C PRO A 487 42.47 -2.85 -22.45
N PRO A 488 42.80 -3.59 -21.37
CA PRO A 488 43.43 -2.99 -20.20
C PRO A 488 44.78 -2.34 -20.51
N VAL A 489 45.04 -1.18 -19.91
CA VAL A 489 46.31 -0.46 -20.03
C VAL A 489 47.24 -0.89 -18.89
N THR A 490 48.49 -1.22 -19.22
CA THR A 490 49.52 -1.56 -18.23
C THR A 490 50.61 -0.49 -18.22
N VAL A 491 50.97 -0.01 -17.04
CA VAL A 491 52.00 1.02 -16.83
C VAL A 491 52.98 0.60 -15.72
N ASN A 492 54.25 0.99 -15.85
CA ASN A 492 55.25 0.80 -14.81
C ASN A 492 55.34 2.06 -13.95
N ILE A 493 55.11 1.92 -12.64
CA ILE A 493 55.25 3.03 -11.69
C ILE A 493 56.55 2.91 -10.88
N PRO A 494 57.18 4.03 -10.47
CA PRO A 494 58.32 4.00 -9.56
C PRO A 494 57.93 3.51 -8.16
N VAL A 495 58.80 2.69 -7.56
CA VAL A 495 58.73 2.28 -6.15
C VAL A 495 60.01 2.75 -5.47
N VAL A 496 59.87 3.65 -4.51
CA VAL A 496 60.99 4.32 -3.81
C VAL A 496 61.05 3.83 -2.38
N TYR A 497 62.23 3.37 -1.95
CA TYR A 497 62.55 3.04 -0.58
C TYR A 497 63.38 4.19 -0.03
N GLN A 498 62.90 4.88 0.99
CA GLN A 498 63.59 6.04 1.56
C GLN A 498 63.69 5.94 3.08
N ASP A 499 64.63 6.66 3.69
CA ASP A 499 64.68 6.81 5.15
C ASP A 499 63.69 7.88 5.66
N HIS A 500 63.61 8.03 6.98
CA HIS A 500 62.72 9.00 7.65
C HIS A 500 63.11 10.47 7.40
N THR A 501 64.27 10.72 6.81
CA THR A 501 64.72 12.07 6.38
C THR A 501 64.40 12.33 4.90
N GLY A 502 63.94 11.30 4.17
CA GLY A 502 63.65 11.36 2.73
C GLY A 502 64.83 10.93 1.85
N SER A 503 65.94 10.45 2.41
CA SER A 503 67.07 9.96 1.63
C SER A 503 66.73 8.62 0.99
N VAL A 504 66.91 8.49 -0.33
CA VAL A 504 66.61 7.26 -1.05
C VAL A 504 67.62 6.17 -0.69
N LEU A 505 67.12 5.06 -0.17
CA LEU A 505 67.87 3.85 0.14
C LEU A 505 67.93 2.92 -1.07
N HIS A 506 66.83 2.83 -1.83
CA HIS A 506 66.74 2.05 -3.07
C HIS A 506 65.57 2.51 -3.94
N GLN A 507 65.61 2.18 -5.24
CA GLN A 507 64.52 2.47 -6.16
C GLN A 507 64.36 1.34 -7.20
N THR A 508 63.11 0.97 -7.47
CA THR A 508 62.73 -0.02 -8.48
C THR A 508 61.41 0.40 -9.17
N THR A 509 60.82 -0.48 -9.97
CA THR A 509 59.53 -0.25 -10.64
C THR A 509 58.57 -1.41 -10.43
N ALA A 510 57.27 -1.11 -10.37
CA ALA A 510 56.21 -2.12 -10.34
C ALA A 510 55.27 -1.96 -11.55
N SER A 511 54.93 -3.08 -12.19
CA SER A 511 53.95 -3.12 -13.28
C SER A 511 52.53 -3.18 -12.72
N VAL A 512 51.68 -2.22 -13.10
CA VAL A 512 50.29 -2.09 -12.65
C VAL A 512 49.33 -1.94 -13.85
N SER A 513 48.13 -2.50 -13.74
CA SER A 513 47.16 -2.56 -14.84
C SER A 513 45.81 -1.90 -14.52
N SER A 514 45.13 -1.36 -15.52
CA SER A 514 43.75 -0.84 -15.41
C SER A 514 42.69 -1.93 -15.34
N ALA A 515 43.07 -3.20 -15.46
CA ALA A 515 42.15 -4.34 -15.36
C ALA A 515 41.51 -4.46 -13.96
N SER A 516 42.27 -4.13 -12.91
CA SER A 516 41.84 -4.19 -11.51
C SER A 516 42.79 -3.37 -10.62
N PRO A 517 42.42 -3.07 -9.36
CA PRO A 517 43.35 -2.45 -8.40
C PRO A 517 44.57 -3.36 -8.15
N ASN A 518 45.77 -2.78 -8.18
CA ASN A 518 47.03 -3.49 -8.02
C ASN A 518 47.59 -3.24 -6.61
N THR A 519 48.14 -4.25 -5.95
CA THR A 519 48.78 -4.10 -4.63
C THR A 519 50.29 -4.23 -4.78
N VAL A 520 51.02 -3.14 -4.51
CA VAL A 520 52.48 -3.13 -4.45
C VAL A 520 52.90 -3.36 -3.00
N ARG A 521 53.77 -4.33 -2.74
CA ARG A 521 54.30 -4.64 -1.41
C ARG A 521 55.75 -4.18 -1.28
N ALA A 522 56.12 -3.74 -0.08
CA ALA A 522 57.51 -3.45 0.26
C ALA A 522 58.33 -4.74 0.20
N ASP A 523 59.55 -4.64 -0.33
CA ASP A 523 60.53 -5.72 -0.32
C ASP A 523 61.70 -5.31 0.57
N ASN A 524 61.77 -5.88 1.78
CA ASN A 524 62.78 -5.52 2.77
C ASN A 524 64.19 -5.95 2.35
N SER A 525 64.35 -6.83 1.35
CA SER A 525 65.68 -7.20 0.82
C SER A 525 66.33 -6.07 0.03
N MET A 526 65.56 -5.09 -0.41
CA MET A 526 66.02 -3.93 -1.17
C MET A 526 66.63 -2.82 -0.27
N VAL A 527 66.59 -2.98 1.06
CA VAL A 527 67.04 -1.97 2.02
C VAL A 527 68.10 -2.58 2.97
N PRO A 528 69.09 -1.82 3.47
CA PRO A 528 70.06 -2.35 4.42
C PRO A 528 69.41 -2.97 5.66
N SER A 529 69.98 -4.07 6.17
CA SER A 529 69.38 -4.90 7.22
C SER A 529 69.18 -4.21 8.58
N ASN A 530 69.86 -3.09 8.82
CA ASN A 530 69.70 -2.27 10.03
C ASN A 530 68.51 -1.30 9.96
N TYR A 531 67.80 -1.21 8.83
CA TYR A 531 66.60 -0.41 8.70
C TYR A 531 65.34 -1.24 8.99
N VAL A 532 64.30 -0.59 9.49
CA VAL A 532 62.96 -1.13 9.67
C VAL A 532 61.96 -0.22 8.96
N ILE A 533 60.95 -0.80 8.32
CA ILE A 533 59.90 -0.02 7.65
C ILE A 533 59.01 0.66 8.71
N THR A 534 58.55 1.87 8.39
CA THR A 534 57.75 2.71 9.29
C THR A 534 56.47 3.22 8.60
N SER A 535 56.41 3.15 7.28
CA SER A 535 55.18 3.30 6.49
C SER A 535 54.41 1.98 6.39
N PRO A 536 53.15 1.96 5.89
CA PRO A 536 52.48 0.70 5.56
C PRO A 536 53.31 -0.17 4.59
N SER A 537 53.32 -1.49 4.81
CA SER A 537 54.08 -2.46 4.01
C SER A 537 53.45 -2.79 2.65
N SER A 538 52.29 -2.19 2.33
CA SER A 538 51.65 -2.32 1.03
C SER A 538 50.87 -1.06 0.64
N VAL A 539 50.82 -0.78 -0.66
CA VAL A 539 50.08 0.34 -1.23
C VAL A 539 49.22 -0.16 -2.40
N THR A 540 47.95 0.23 -2.41
CA THR A 540 47.04 -0.06 -3.52
C THR A 540 47.11 1.03 -4.57
N VAL A 541 47.32 0.63 -5.82
CA VAL A 541 47.43 1.52 -6.99
C VAL A 541 46.29 1.23 -7.96
N ARG A 542 45.60 2.29 -8.39
CA ARG A 542 44.54 2.22 -9.41
C ARG A 542 45.03 2.88 -10.68
N VAL A 543 44.79 2.24 -11.82
CA VAL A 543 45.16 2.77 -13.14
C VAL A 543 43.88 3.12 -13.91
N SER A 544 43.78 4.35 -14.36
CA SER A 544 42.67 4.84 -15.18
C SER A 544 42.76 4.29 -16.62
N PRO A 545 41.67 4.30 -17.40
CA PRO A 545 41.69 3.83 -18.79
C PRO A 545 42.63 4.60 -19.73
N ASP A 546 43.04 5.81 -19.35
CA ASP A 546 44.04 6.64 -20.04
C ASP A 546 45.49 6.28 -19.66
N GLY A 547 45.70 5.30 -18.78
CA GLY A 547 47.00 4.89 -18.27
C GLY A 547 47.49 5.68 -17.05
N THR A 548 46.69 6.60 -16.50
CA THR A 548 47.11 7.37 -15.32
C THR A 548 47.04 6.52 -14.05
N ALA A 549 48.17 6.30 -13.37
CA ALA A 549 48.23 5.59 -12.09
C ALA A 549 48.05 6.53 -10.89
N ASN A 550 47.29 6.08 -9.88
CA ASN A 550 47.10 6.76 -8.61
C ASN A 550 47.30 5.79 -7.42
N PRO A 551 48.30 6.01 -6.55
CA PRO A 551 49.33 7.04 -6.67
C PRO A 551 50.26 6.80 -7.88
N ALA A 552 50.83 7.86 -8.43
CA ALA A 552 51.74 7.78 -9.59
C ALA A 552 53.11 7.17 -9.25
N GLN A 553 53.46 7.15 -7.96
CA GLN A 553 54.62 6.47 -7.41
C GLN A 553 54.25 5.86 -6.05
N VAL A 554 54.92 4.78 -5.67
CA VAL A 554 54.81 4.19 -4.33
C VAL A 554 56.07 4.51 -3.55
N VAL A 555 55.90 4.96 -2.31
CA VAL A 555 57.01 5.29 -1.42
C VAL A 555 56.87 4.50 -0.12
N PHE A 556 57.92 3.75 0.21
CA PHE A 556 58.07 3.07 1.49
C PHE A 556 59.13 3.77 2.32
N THR A 557 58.77 4.19 3.53
CA THR A 557 59.64 4.93 4.45
C THR A 557 60.19 3.99 5.51
N TYR A 558 61.50 4.04 5.72
CA TYR A 558 62.25 3.22 6.66
C TYR A 558 62.96 4.09 7.70
N ARG A 559 63.38 3.48 8.79
CA ARG A 559 64.18 4.12 9.84
C ARG A 559 65.30 3.20 10.27
N ASP A 560 66.50 3.77 10.43
CA ASP A 560 67.62 3.04 11.03
C ASP A 560 67.27 2.70 12.48
N ARG A 561 67.34 1.41 12.83
CA ARG A 561 67.04 0.89 14.17
C ARG A 561 67.85 1.61 15.24
N GLY A 562 69.11 1.97 14.95
CA GLY A 562 69.99 2.67 15.88
C GLY A 562 69.53 4.08 16.27
N THR A 563 68.61 4.68 15.51
CA THR A 563 68.12 6.06 15.74
C THR A 563 66.84 6.13 16.58
N ILE A 564 66.26 4.98 16.95
CA ILE A 564 65.01 4.91 17.68
C ILE A 564 65.31 5.00 19.18
N VAL A 565 65.47 6.22 19.69
CA VAL A 565 65.84 6.44 21.11
C VAL A 565 64.66 6.40 22.08
N THR A 566 63.44 6.65 21.59
CA THR A 566 62.21 6.65 22.40
C THR A 566 61.62 5.26 22.43
N ILE A 567 61.42 4.69 23.61
CA ILE A 567 60.81 3.36 23.78
C ILE A 567 59.29 3.47 23.54
N PRO A 568 58.75 2.82 22.50
CA PRO A 568 57.34 2.89 22.16
C PRO A 568 56.48 1.97 23.04
N ALA A 569 55.19 2.26 23.11
CA ALA A 569 54.21 1.44 23.83
C ALA A 569 53.59 0.37 22.90
N ILE A 570 53.35 -0.86 23.39
CA ILE A 570 52.91 -2.03 22.61
C ILE A 570 51.47 -2.48 22.92
N ASP A 571 50.59 -1.54 23.23
CA ASP A 571 49.24 -1.85 23.72
C ASP A 571 48.15 -1.73 22.67
N THR A 572 48.46 -1.11 21.53
CA THR A 572 47.48 -0.93 20.45
C THR A 572 47.37 -2.24 19.67
N TYR A 573 46.15 -2.76 19.54
CA TYR A 573 45.89 -3.98 18.78
C TYR A 573 44.61 -3.89 17.98
N GLN A 574 44.53 -4.72 16.94
CA GLN A 574 43.32 -5.03 16.20
C GLN A 574 42.82 -6.41 16.62
N THR A 575 41.50 -6.63 16.63
CA THR A 575 40.95 -7.98 16.84
C THR A 575 40.69 -8.63 15.49
N LEU A 576 41.47 -9.66 15.16
CA LEU A 576 41.40 -10.35 13.87
C LEU A 576 41.23 -11.86 14.07
N ARG A 577 40.62 -12.52 13.08
CA ARG A 577 40.52 -13.98 13.05
C ARG A 577 41.63 -14.56 12.20
N LEU A 578 42.58 -15.24 12.85
CA LEU A 578 43.68 -15.91 12.15
C LEU A 578 43.16 -17.10 11.32
N GLN A 579 43.84 -17.38 10.21
CA GLN A 579 43.58 -18.50 9.31
C GLN A 579 44.61 -19.61 9.53
N GLY A 580 44.23 -20.85 9.23
CA GLY A 580 45.15 -21.98 9.30
C GLY A 580 45.62 -22.32 10.72
N SER A 581 46.69 -23.12 10.78
CA SER A 581 47.33 -23.56 12.01
C SER A 581 48.81 -23.21 11.96
N HIS A 582 49.27 -22.44 12.93
CA HIS A 582 50.60 -21.84 12.92
C HIS A 582 51.33 -22.03 14.25
N ALA A 583 52.60 -22.42 14.15
CA ALA A 583 53.52 -22.46 15.28
C ALA A 583 53.79 -21.04 15.80
N VAL A 584 53.85 -20.89 17.12
CA VAL A 584 54.05 -19.59 17.79
C VAL A 584 55.48 -19.48 18.31
N TYR A 585 56.20 -18.44 17.87
CA TYR A 585 57.58 -18.16 18.23
C TYR A 585 57.68 -17.00 19.23
N SER A 586 58.78 -16.96 19.99
CA SER A 586 59.04 -15.85 20.91
C SER A 586 59.40 -14.54 20.19
N GLY A 587 59.81 -14.58 18.92
CA GLY A 587 60.19 -13.41 18.13
C GLY A 587 59.93 -13.59 16.63
N PRO A 588 60.16 -12.54 15.81
CA PRO A 588 59.86 -12.52 14.38
C PRO A 588 60.88 -13.35 13.58
N GLY A 589 60.71 -14.67 13.55
CA GLY A 589 61.56 -15.57 12.78
C GLY A 589 61.60 -17.00 13.32
N THR A 590 61.86 -17.97 12.45
CA THR A 590 62.02 -19.38 12.83
C THR A 590 63.29 -19.66 13.66
N HIS A 591 64.21 -18.70 13.75
CA HIS A 591 65.43 -18.79 14.56
C HIS A 591 65.22 -18.36 16.03
N TYR A 592 64.08 -17.73 16.34
CA TYR A 592 63.68 -17.46 17.72
C TYR A 592 63.17 -18.73 18.40
N TYR A 593 63.16 -18.73 19.73
CA TYR A 593 62.67 -19.84 20.52
C TYR A 593 61.23 -20.23 20.12
N LEU A 594 61.04 -21.50 19.78
CA LEU A 594 59.73 -22.09 19.51
C LEU A 594 59.11 -22.53 20.83
N THR A 595 57.95 -21.96 21.18
CA THR A 595 57.28 -22.33 22.43
C THR A 595 56.70 -23.75 22.31
N PRO A 596 57.10 -24.72 23.16
CA PRO A 596 56.66 -26.11 23.02
C PRO A 596 55.14 -26.25 23.06
N ARG A 597 54.57 -26.98 22.09
CA ARG A 597 53.12 -27.20 21.94
C ARG A 597 52.29 -25.91 21.76
N ALA A 598 52.92 -24.79 21.40
CA ALA A 598 52.24 -23.54 21.12
C ALA A 598 51.85 -23.47 19.63
N GLU A 599 50.60 -23.81 19.36
CA GLU A 599 50.00 -23.70 18.04
C GLU A 599 48.72 -22.85 18.15
N VAL A 600 48.52 -21.94 17.19
CA VAL A 600 47.27 -21.19 17.05
C VAL A 600 46.52 -21.71 15.83
N SER A 601 45.40 -22.39 16.07
CA SER A 601 44.60 -23.09 15.05
C SER A 601 43.29 -22.34 14.75
N GLY A 602 43.43 -21.09 14.29
CA GLY A 602 42.31 -20.17 14.11
C GLY A 602 41.64 -19.72 15.42
N GLY A 603 40.92 -18.59 15.35
CA GLY A 603 40.30 -17.96 16.53
C GLY A 603 40.43 -16.45 16.50
N GLN A 604 39.72 -15.74 17.39
CA GLN A 604 39.92 -14.30 17.56
C GLN A 604 41.21 -14.05 18.35
N SER A 605 42.13 -13.32 17.74
CA SER A 605 43.41 -12.94 18.32
C SER A 605 43.54 -11.43 18.35
N ARG A 606 44.25 -10.91 19.34
CA ARG A 606 44.73 -9.52 19.34
C ARG A 606 45.96 -9.47 18.46
N VAL A 607 45.97 -8.61 17.45
CA VAL A 607 47.09 -8.41 16.54
C VAL A 607 47.68 -7.05 16.84
N TYR A 608 48.89 -7.04 17.42
CA TYR A 608 49.56 -5.83 17.90
C TYR A 608 50.30 -5.10 16.78
N GLY A 609 50.80 -5.86 15.81
CA GLY A 609 51.42 -5.30 14.61
C GLY A 609 52.31 -6.33 13.92
N SER A 610 53.03 -5.87 12.90
CA SER A 610 53.93 -6.68 12.08
C SER A 610 55.39 -6.27 12.24
N GLU A 611 56.32 -7.19 12.00
CA GLU A 611 57.77 -6.91 11.84
C GLU A 611 58.34 -7.97 10.88
N ASN A 612 58.98 -7.56 9.78
CA ASN A 612 59.69 -8.44 8.83
C ASN A 612 58.89 -9.68 8.35
N GLY A 613 57.60 -9.54 8.05
CA GLY A 613 56.75 -10.65 7.59
C GLY A 613 56.22 -11.56 8.72
N TRP A 614 56.39 -11.15 9.98
CA TRP A 614 55.83 -11.81 11.15
C TRP A 614 54.84 -10.91 11.87
N ILE A 615 53.87 -11.50 12.55
CA ILE A 615 52.78 -10.82 13.25
C ILE A 615 52.90 -11.11 14.74
N LEU A 616 53.04 -10.05 15.54
CA LEU A 616 52.91 -10.15 16.98
C LEU A 616 51.42 -10.24 17.31
N MET A 617 51.03 -11.33 17.96
CA MET A 617 49.65 -11.59 18.30
C MET A 617 49.50 -12.13 19.72
N GLY A 618 48.33 -11.92 20.30
CA GLY A 618 47.91 -12.47 21.58
C GLY A 618 46.66 -13.33 21.42
N TYR A 619 46.64 -14.50 22.02
CA TYR A 619 45.56 -15.48 21.88
C TYR A 619 45.29 -16.20 23.21
N GLY A 620 44.04 -16.62 23.39
CA GLY A 620 43.62 -17.42 24.56
C GLY A 620 43.99 -18.89 24.39
N LEU A 621 44.39 -19.52 25.49
CA LEU A 621 44.66 -20.96 25.58
C LEU A 621 43.42 -21.71 26.08
N SER A 622 43.33 -23.01 25.82
CA SER A 622 42.18 -23.84 26.21
C SER A 622 41.90 -23.90 27.71
N GLY A 623 42.91 -23.57 28.54
CA GLY A 623 42.81 -23.50 30.00
C GLY A 623 42.34 -22.16 30.56
N GLY A 624 42.04 -21.16 29.72
CA GLY A 624 41.68 -19.80 30.15
C GLY A 624 42.87 -18.85 30.30
N ASP A 625 44.10 -19.36 30.17
CA ASP A 625 45.32 -18.56 30.11
C ASP A 625 45.43 -17.76 28.79
N TYR A 626 46.39 -16.84 28.74
CA TYR A 626 46.69 -16.05 27.55
C TYR A 626 48.15 -16.18 27.17
N ARG A 627 48.49 -15.85 25.93
CA ARG A 627 49.88 -15.82 25.46
C ARG A 627 50.04 -14.78 24.37
N ILE A 628 51.18 -14.10 24.38
CA ILE A 628 51.63 -13.23 23.29
C ILE A 628 52.85 -13.87 22.60
N GLY A 629 52.85 -13.88 21.28
CA GLY A 629 53.93 -14.44 20.47
C GLY A 629 53.81 -14.10 18.99
N TRP A 630 54.69 -14.67 18.18
CA TRP A 630 54.83 -14.33 16.75
C TRP A 630 54.42 -15.49 15.85
N VAL A 631 53.70 -15.15 14.78
CA VAL A 631 53.29 -16.07 13.69
C VAL A 631 53.62 -15.47 12.33
N PRO A 632 53.80 -16.25 11.25
CA PRO A 632 54.00 -15.70 9.91
C PRO A 632 52.78 -14.90 9.44
N ASP A 633 52.98 -13.86 8.63
CA ASP A 633 51.92 -13.01 8.07
C ASP A 633 50.86 -13.78 7.25
N SER A 634 51.22 -14.95 6.71
CA SER A 634 50.30 -15.90 6.09
C SER A 634 49.14 -16.33 7.00
N ALA A 635 49.25 -16.13 8.31
CA ALA A 635 48.17 -16.39 9.27
C ALA A 635 47.03 -15.36 9.18
N LEU A 636 47.22 -14.23 8.49
CA LEU A 636 46.19 -13.20 8.31
C LEU A 636 45.30 -13.50 7.09
N PRO A 637 44.01 -13.09 7.11
CA PRO A 637 43.17 -13.13 5.92
C PRO A 637 43.77 -12.33 4.76
N SER A 638 43.58 -12.80 3.53
CA SER A 638 44.07 -12.09 2.33
C SER A 638 43.52 -10.64 2.27
N GLY A 639 44.42 -9.69 1.99
CA GLY A 639 44.09 -8.26 1.92
C GLY A 639 44.02 -7.53 3.28
N THR A 640 44.34 -8.21 4.39
CA THR A 640 44.38 -7.58 5.72
C THR A 640 45.57 -6.61 5.83
N ASN A 641 45.32 -5.40 6.34
CA ASN A 641 46.36 -4.40 6.61
C ASN A 641 46.63 -4.31 8.11
N VAL A 642 47.87 -4.59 8.52
CA VAL A 642 48.33 -4.53 9.91
C VAL A 642 49.46 -3.52 10.01
N GLY A 643 49.40 -2.63 11.00
CA GLY A 643 50.45 -1.64 11.24
C GLY A 643 51.78 -2.31 11.62
N GLU A 644 52.89 -1.67 11.27
CA GLU A 644 54.22 -2.17 11.62
C GLU A 644 54.64 -1.72 13.03
N LEU A 645 55.29 -2.62 13.76
CA LEU A 645 55.85 -2.37 15.07
C LEU A 645 57.22 -1.73 14.94
N VAL A 646 57.36 -0.55 15.53
CA VAL A 646 58.63 0.15 15.66
C VAL A 646 59.18 -0.16 17.05
N PHE A 647 60.44 -0.59 17.16
CA PHE A 647 61.10 -0.93 18.43
C PHE A 647 62.36 -0.09 18.67
N ALA A 648 62.68 0.20 19.93
CA ALA A 648 63.77 1.13 20.31
C ALA A 648 65.13 0.49 20.59
N TYR A 649 65.22 -0.84 20.67
CA TYR A 649 66.46 -1.61 20.88
C TYR A 649 67.42 -1.00 21.94
N ARG A 650 66.90 -0.64 23.12
CA ARG A 650 67.67 0.04 24.19
C ARG A 650 68.35 -0.97 25.12
N PRO A 651 69.70 -0.96 25.25
CA PRO A 651 70.38 -1.85 26.19
C PRO A 651 69.93 -1.61 27.64
N ALA A 652 69.80 -2.68 28.41
CA ALA A 652 69.37 -2.66 29.80
C ALA A 652 70.03 -3.78 30.61
N LYS A 653 69.98 -3.65 31.94
CA LYS A 653 70.43 -4.69 32.88
C LYS A 653 69.40 -4.95 33.98
N ALA A 654 69.42 -6.15 34.53
CA ALA A 654 68.68 -6.53 35.72
C ALA A 654 69.29 -5.87 36.98
N VAL A 655 68.52 -5.06 37.71
CA VAL A 655 68.94 -4.53 39.03
C VAL A 655 68.51 -5.45 40.17
N ASN A 656 67.43 -6.22 39.97
CA ASN A 656 66.95 -7.28 40.85
C ASN A 656 66.76 -8.56 40.02
N LEU A 657 66.37 -9.66 40.65
CA LEU A 657 65.94 -10.86 39.93
C LEU A 657 64.77 -10.51 38.97
N VAL A 658 64.97 -10.76 37.68
CA VAL A 658 63.99 -10.45 36.62
C VAL A 658 63.33 -11.75 36.17
N ARG A 659 62.01 -11.82 36.27
CA ARG A 659 61.20 -12.92 35.72
C ARG A 659 60.71 -12.53 34.34
N VAL A 660 60.89 -13.44 33.38
CA VAL A 660 60.45 -13.27 31.99
C VAL A 660 59.14 -14.00 31.77
N TYR A 661 58.16 -13.32 31.20
CA TYR A 661 56.80 -13.79 30.96
C TYR A 661 56.48 -13.81 29.45
N ASP A 662 55.67 -14.78 29.00
CA ASP A 662 55.05 -14.82 27.66
C ASP A 662 53.61 -14.26 27.66
N ASP A 663 53.04 -14.02 28.84
CA ASP A 663 51.73 -13.38 29.06
C ASP A 663 51.81 -12.31 30.16
N PRO A 664 51.69 -11.02 29.82
CA PRO A 664 51.57 -9.96 30.82
C PRO A 664 50.11 -9.63 31.21
N ILE A 665 49.10 -10.28 30.61
CA ILE A 665 47.71 -9.82 30.60
C ILE A 665 46.78 -10.62 31.53
N ILE A 666 46.73 -11.95 31.44
CA ILE A 666 45.73 -12.75 32.17
C ILE A 666 46.33 -13.50 33.35
N SER A 667 47.38 -14.29 33.13
CA SER A 667 47.97 -15.14 34.17
C SER A 667 49.49 -15.25 33.94
N PRO A 668 50.27 -14.24 34.40
CA PRO A 668 51.70 -14.18 34.12
C PRO A 668 52.44 -15.36 34.77
N SER A 669 52.89 -16.30 33.93
CA SER A 669 53.69 -17.44 34.33
C SER A 669 55.17 -17.19 34.00
N THR A 670 56.06 -17.53 34.93
CA THR A 670 57.50 -17.33 34.71
C THR A 670 58.03 -18.38 33.76
N VAL A 671 58.58 -17.94 32.63
CA VAL A 671 59.23 -18.81 31.65
C VAL A 671 60.66 -19.13 32.09
N PHE A 672 61.42 -18.10 32.46
CA PHE A 672 62.74 -18.22 33.06
C PHE A 672 63.11 -16.93 33.83
N GLU A 673 64.24 -16.98 34.53
CA GLU A 673 64.74 -15.87 35.35
C GLU A 673 66.09 -15.36 34.85
N ILE A 674 66.25 -14.04 34.81
CA ILE A 674 67.51 -13.35 34.56
C ILE A 674 68.03 -12.87 35.91
N GLN A 675 69.23 -13.35 36.26
CA GLN A 675 69.90 -13.00 37.53
C GLN A 675 70.30 -11.52 37.55
N PRO A 676 70.41 -10.88 38.74
CA PRO A 676 70.93 -9.52 38.86
C PRO A 676 72.25 -9.33 38.12
N GLY A 677 72.38 -8.22 37.39
CA GLY A 677 73.52 -7.93 36.52
C GLY A 677 73.43 -8.52 35.11
N GLY A 678 72.49 -9.44 34.84
CA GLY A 678 72.21 -9.93 33.48
C GLY A 678 71.76 -8.80 32.55
N THR A 679 72.13 -8.89 31.27
CA THR A 679 71.88 -7.86 30.26
C THR A 679 70.88 -8.33 29.20
N PHE A 680 70.12 -7.38 28.65
CA PHE A 680 69.10 -7.61 27.63
C PHE A 680 68.74 -6.29 26.95
N THR A 681 67.92 -6.34 25.91
CA THR A 681 67.52 -5.18 25.12
C THR A 681 66.04 -4.88 25.34
N VAL A 682 65.69 -3.65 25.70
CA VAL A 682 64.31 -3.18 25.80
C VAL A 682 63.82 -2.72 24.43
N LEU A 683 62.74 -3.33 23.95
CA LEU A 683 62.14 -3.07 22.64
C LEU A 683 60.97 -2.09 22.71
N ALA A 684 60.06 -2.31 23.67
CA ALA A 684 58.85 -1.53 23.90
C ALA A 684 58.42 -1.60 25.37
N THR A 685 57.42 -0.81 25.76
CA THR A 685 56.76 -0.86 27.06
C THR A 685 55.27 -1.13 26.91
N GLN A 686 54.60 -1.56 27.98
CA GLN A 686 53.15 -1.41 28.07
C GLN A 686 52.79 -0.03 28.62
N ARG A 687 51.63 0.52 28.22
CA ARG A 687 51.17 1.88 28.53
C ARG A 687 50.99 2.12 30.02
N ASP A 688 50.72 1.07 30.79
CA ASP A 688 50.64 1.11 32.25
C ASP A 688 52.03 1.24 32.92
N GLY A 689 53.11 1.16 32.15
CA GLY A 689 54.49 1.26 32.62
C GLY A 689 54.94 0.06 33.46
N TYR A 690 54.15 -1.02 33.55
CA TYR A 690 54.44 -2.12 34.45
C TYR A 690 55.39 -3.15 33.82
N TYR A 691 55.17 -3.47 32.55
CA TYR A 691 56.02 -4.40 31.79
C TYR A 691 56.80 -3.70 30.68
N ALA A 692 58.05 -4.13 30.50
CA ALA A 692 58.85 -3.88 29.30
C ALA A 692 58.86 -5.14 28.44
N TYR A 693 58.65 -4.98 27.14
CA TYR A 693 58.90 -6.01 26.15
C TYR A 693 60.39 -5.99 25.78
N ILE A 694 61.09 -7.10 25.99
CA ILE A 694 62.54 -7.21 25.85
C ILE A 694 62.93 -8.28 24.85
N GLU A 695 64.18 -8.21 24.38
CA GLU A 695 64.89 -9.27 23.67
C GLU A 695 66.12 -9.70 24.48
N THR A 696 66.29 -11.01 24.63
CA THR A 696 67.38 -11.66 25.38
C THR A 696 67.66 -13.05 24.78
N GLU A 697 68.42 -13.89 25.48
CA GLU A 697 68.71 -15.25 25.07
C GLU A 697 68.13 -16.26 26.07
N TYR A 698 67.53 -17.33 25.56
CA TYR A 698 67.04 -18.46 26.34
C TYR A 698 67.41 -19.77 25.62
N ASN A 699 68.11 -20.66 26.31
CA ASN A 699 68.59 -21.94 25.77
C ASN A 699 69.37 -21.82 24.44
N GLY A 700 70.22 -20.79 24.30
CA GLY A 700 71.01 -20.58 23.07
C GLY A 700 70.24 -19.98 21.90
N GLN A 701 68.97 -19.56 22.12
CA GLN A 701 68.12 -18.96 21.09
C GLN A 701 67.66 -17.56 21.51
N PRO A 702 67.52 -16.63 20.55
CA PRO A 702 66.87 -15.35 20.82
C PRO A 702 65.46 -15.55 21.36
N TYR A 703 65.13 -14.80 22.41
CA TYR A 703 63.84 -14.84 23.09
C TYR A 703 63.33 -13.43 23.31
N ARG A 704 62.06 -13.17 22.96
CA ARG A 704 61.38 -11.94 23.38
C ARG A 704 60.23 -12.24 24.32
N GLY A 705 60.09 -11.40 25.33
CA GLY A 705 59.09 -11.57 26.38
C GLY A 705 58.95 -10.33 27.22
N PHE A 706 58.11 -10.42 28.25
CA PHE A 706 57.78 -9.31 29.11
C PHE A 706 58.51 -9.42 30.45
N VAL A 707 59.01 -8.30 30.96
CA VAL A 707 59.67 -8.22 32.27
C VAL A 707 59.15 -7.02 33.05
N ASN A 708 59.14 -7.11 34.38
CA ASN A 708 58.70 -5.99 35.21
C ASN A 708 59.72 -4.86 35.18
N GLN A 709 59.28 -3.65 34.81
CA GLN A 709 60.16 -2.49 34.63
C GLN A 709 60.87 -2.07 35.93
N LYS A 710 60.29 -2.33 37.10
CA LYS A 710 60.90 -1.96 38.39
C LYS A 710 62.20 -2.71 38.69
N ASN A 711 62.44 -3.83 38.00
CA ASN A 711 63.59 -4.71 38.21
C ASN A 711 64.70 -4.50 37.18
N ILE A 712 64.55 -3.53 36.27
CA ILE A 712 65.50 -3.27 35.18
C ILE A 712 66.03 -1.84 35.22
N GLN A 713 67.22 -1.62 34.67
CA GLN A 713 67.81 -0.30 34.47
C GLN A 713 68.30 -0.17 33.02
N LEU A 714 67.83 0.84 32.30
CA LEU A 714 68.35 1.20 30.97
C LEU A 714 69.82 1.66 31.09
N GLN A 715 70.64 1.29 30.11
CA GLN A 715 72.06 1.67 30.04
C GLN A 715 72.30 2.90 29.18
#